data_AF-A0A2V4CWR0-F1
#
_entry.id   AF-A0A2V4CWR0-F1
#
_cell.length_a   1.000
_cell.length_b   1.000
_cell.length_c   1.000
_cell.angle_alpha   90.00
_cell.angle_beta   90.00
_cell.angle_gamma   90.00
#
_symmetry.space_group_name_H-M   'P 1'
#
loop_
_entity.id
_entity.type
_entity.pdbx_description
1 polymer ?
#
loop_
_entity_poly.entity_id
_entity_poly.type
_entity_poly.pdbx_seq_one_letter_code
_entity_poly.pdbx_strand_id
1 'polypeptide(L)'
;MGNSYNQWGTPDSPPYWNGRYSNGDVWSSQFGQFMGVSMSPGRGSASGNNRAYGGAHSGSGTYLFVIPNVGKQVDDYLQNRQINANELVIIWCGGNDFVHSDEQDTQKIVDNIESHITKLTTAGATEFLVLELPPLDTVPRVNEENDEAGVVVMHERILDFNRKLHSMLNDTVSATSLTIHRGMVWQMFDTVYNNPSYFGLTNITHPACDHDGYACENGDSIAPNAEEYIYFDKMHPSLTMHDLVDIYIRELMGVADVDGDAVADDADECLDTLPDVPVTANGCDVPPPDIDGDGVLNEDDYCPDTPANESVNEDGCSESQLDDDDDGLTNDIDQCPGTPAGEEVDTDGCGWSQFDADGDGVLNGIDQCPDTDISFTVDLNGCAPNQKDDDNDNVTNDLDLCPGSWAGSLVDENGCALYQKDSDDDGVKDHKDECVDTPAGDSVDAVGCGTTQKDDDEDGIMNAYDECPTTPSGESVNAVGCALVELDTDYDGFSDAVDDCPETSYGVITDDSGCADEQLDGDEDGFNDRDDLCPSTSGESGGCPTLTLEVISPGHGSQHYLGSNITFQILIQCSSNCSMQLTQIARVGNFSAPVIEDASNGTYEWTMLVPSDSQYMRIDWDLTLTSGEVSVSTTHIMMLRDAPVVDDTTEDDTASTDEADAKSSSGDLVNSNVIAVFLLIAILAILVALYRQQPPAKPLLSEEEKWMEQTTLVTRTGLGSEVFGDGRNPP
;
A
#
# COMPACT_ATOMS: atom_id res chain seq x y z
N MET A 1 78.55 8.40 9.64
CA MET A 1 79.13 9.74 9.82
C MET A 1 79.51 10.35 8.49
N GLY A 2 79.07 11.58 8.18
CA GLY A 2 79.40 12.30 6.95
C GLY A 2 80.86 12.78 6.90
N ASN A 3 81.40 13.02 5.70
CA ASN A 3 82.84 13.31 5.54
C ASN A 3 83.30 14.60 6.23
N SER A 4 82.47 15.65 6.24
CA SER A 4 82.78 16.91 6.96
C SER A 4 82.92 16.68 8.47
N TYR A 5 82.03 15.89 9.07
CA TYR A 5 82.07 15.60 10.51
C TYR A 5 83.33 14.83 10.90
N ASN A 6 83.63 13.75 10.18
CA ASN A 6 84.85 12.97 10.44
C ASN A 6 86.16 13.75 10.16
N GLN A 7 86.09 14.93 9.53
CA GLN A 7 87.24 15.73 9.11
C GLN A 7 87.48 16.97 9.99
N TRP A 8 86.41 17.62 10.45
CA TRP A 8 86.48 18.87 11.24
C TRP A 8 85.56 18.90 12.47
N GLY A 9 84.73 17.88 12.68
CA GLY A 9 83.71 17.85 13.74
C GLY A 9 82.40 18.56 13.40
N THR A 10 82.22 19.01 12.14
CA THR A 10 81.03 19.78 11.71
C THR A 10 80.07 18.93 10.84
N PRO A 11 78.75 18.98 11.07
CA PRO A 11 78.06 19.79 12.08
C PRO A 11 78.12 19.15 13.49
N ASP A 12 77.79 19.92 14.52
CA ASP A 12 77.74 19.43 15.91
C ASP A 12 76.78 18.24 16.03
N SER A 13 77.16 17.19 16.74
CA SER A 13 76.39 15.94 16.81
C SER A 13 76.45 15.35 18.22
N PRO A 14 75.37 15.45 19.03
CA PRO A 14 74.12 16.20 18.79
C PRO A 14 74.36 17.73 18.61
N PRO A 15 73.40 18.49 18.04
CA PRO A 15 72.00 18.14 17.77
C PRO A 15 71.79 17.30 16.51
N TYR A 16 72.66 17.40 15.50
CA TYR A 16 72.53 16.63 14.27
C TYR A 16 72.83 15.14 14.47
N TRP A 17 72.20 14.29 13.67
CA TRP A 17 72.37 12.85 13.80
C TRP A 17 73.68 12.34 13.19
N ASN A 18 74.55 11.78 14.05
CA ASN A 18 75.71 10.97 13.65
C ASN A 18 76.55 11.65 12.53
N GLY A 19 76.77 12.96 12.65
CA GLY A 19 77.52 13.80 11.71
C GLY A 19 76.94 13.91 10.28
N ARG A 20 75.62 13.86 10.10
CA ARG A 20 74.88 14.31 8.90
C ARG A 20 74.40 15.75 9.09
N TYR A 21 73.94 16.41 8.02
CA TYR A 21 73.18 17.66 8.14
C TYR A 21 71.67 17.35 8.12
N SER A 22 71.20 16.54 9.09
CA SER A 22 69.78 16.24 9.34
C SER A 22 69.60 15.65 10.77
N ASN A 23 68.36 15.40 11.20
CA ASN A 23 68.01 14.68 12.44
C ASN A 23 68.03 13.15 12.31
N GLY A 24 68.29 12.59 11.13
CA GLY A 24 68.50 11.16 10.92
C GLY A 24 69.61 10.85 9.90
N ASP A 25 69.57 9.65 9.30
CA ASP A 25 70.44 9.39 8.14
C ASP A 25 69.90 10.12 6.90
N VAL A 26 70.75 10.23 5.87
CA VAL A 26 70.38 10.89 4.61
C VAL A 26 69.96 9.86 3.58
N TRP A 27 69.03 10.22 2.69
CA TRP A 27 68.51 9.40 1.58
C TRP A 27 69.58 8.47 0.93
N SER A 28 70.75 9.01 0.58
CA SER A 28 71.82 8.25 -0.10
C SER A 28 72.46 7.13 0.72
N SER A 29 72.25 7.12 2.03
CA SER A 29 72.61 6.02 2.94
C SER A 29 71.53 4.95 2.98
N GLN A 30 70.26 5.36 3.00
CA GLN A 30 69.09 4.48 2.98
C GLN A 30 68.97 3.76 1.63
N PHE A 31 69.02 4.50 0.52
CA PHE A 31 69.09 3.97 -0.85
C PHE A 31 70.25 2.97 -1.01
N GLY A 32 71.40 3.30 -0.41
CA GLY A 32 72.56 2.41 -0.38
C GLY A 32 72.24 1.10 0.34
N GLN A 33 71.61 1.16 1.53
CA GLN A 33 71.21 -0.01 2.31
C GLN A 33 70.18 -0.88 1.57
N PHE A 34 69.13 -0.28 1.00
CA PHE A 34 68.11 -0.94 0.17
C PHE A 34 68.75 -1.71 -1.00
N MET A 35 69.65 -1.05 -1.74
CA MET A 35 70.42 -1.67 -2.82
C MET A 35 71.52 -2.66 -2.35
N GLY A 36 71.56 -3.03 -1.06
CA GLY A 36 72.53 -3.98 -0.48
C GLY A 36 73.96 -3.45 -0.32
N VAL A 37 74.17 -2.14 -0.42
CA VAL A 37 75.47 -1.44 -0.45
C VAL A 37 75.67 -0.57 0.79
N SER A 38 76.42 -1.08 1.77
CA SER A 38 76.78 -0.31 2.96
C SER A 38 77.55 0.98 2.59
N MET A 39 77.01 2.14 2.99
CA MET A 39 77.61 3.45 2.69
C MET A 39 78.66 3.87 3.72
N SER A 40 79.85 4.24 3.23
CA SER A 40 81.05 4.46 4.04
C SER A 40 81.82 5.73 3.63
N PRO A 41 82.33 6.54 4.58
CA PRO A 41 82.96 7.83 4.28
C PRO A 41 84.33 7.69 3.60
N GLY A 42 84.43 8.17 2.36
CA GLY A 42 85.64 8.16 1.54
C GLY A 42 86.27 9.55 1.39
N ARG A 43 87.50 9.71 1.92
CA ARG A 43 88.24 10.99 1.92
C ARG A 43 89.62 10.85 1.28
N GLY A 44 90.02 11.81 0.46
CA GLY A 44 91.24 11.68 -0.35
C GLY A 44 91.19 10.38 -1.17
N SER A 45 92.32 9.69 -1.29
CA SER A 45 92.41 8.42 -2.02
C SER A 45 92.01 7.18 -1.21
N ALA A 46 91.25 7.34 -0.12
CA ALA A 46 90.64 6.23 0.64
C ALA A 46 89.43 5.63 -0.11
N SER A 47 89.15 4.35 0.14
CA SER A 47 88.24 3.50 -0.63
C SER A 47 86.73 3.67 -0.36
N GLY A 48 86.33 4.53 0.56
CA GLY A 48 84.91 4.75 0.90
C GLY A 48 84.11 5.28 -0.30
N ASN A 49 82.89 4.77 -0.44
CA ASN A 49 81.93 5.03 -1.51
C ASN A 49 81.18 6.37 -1.33
N ASN A 50 80.85 6.79 -0.11
CA ASN A 50 80.28 8.13 0.10
C ASN A 50 81.40 9.18 0.03
N ARG A 51 81.39 9.97 -1.05
CA ARG A 51 82.39 11.00 -1.37
C ARG A 51 82.00 12.42 -0.95
N ALA A 52 80.74 12.64 -0.59
CA ALA A 52 80.15 13.96 -0.43
C ALA A 52 80.64 14.68 0.83
N TYR A 53 80.76 16.01 0.74
CA TYR A 53 81.09 16.90 1.86
C TYR A 53 80.05 18.04 1.93
N GLY A 54 79.58 18.37 3.14
CA GLY A 54 78.77 19.58 3.35
C GLY A 54 79.57 20.84 2.98
N GLY A 55 78.89 21.82 2.36
CA GLY A 55 79.50 23.03 1.80
C GLY A 55 80.24 22.84 0.47
N ALA A 56 80.31 21.64 -0.09
CA ALA A 56 80.97 21.41 -1.38
C ALA A 56 80.23 22.08 -2.52
N HIS A 57 80.97 22.83 -3.33
CA HIS A 57 80.47 23.44 -4.57
C HIS A 57 80.68 22.51 -5.77
N SER A 58 79.99 22.77 -6.87
CA SER A 58 80.06 21.98 -8.11
C SER A 58 81.47 21.95 -8.75
N GLY A 59 82.28 23.00 -8.54
CA GLY A 59 83.54 23.20 -9.25
C GLY A 59 84.69 22.23 -8.89
N SER A 60 85.90 22.58 -9.33
CA SER A 60 87.13 21.89 -8.95
C SER A 60 87.78 22.50 -7.69
N GLY A 61 88.84 21.86 -7.19
CA GLY A 61 89.63 22.39 -6.07
C GLY A 61 88.90 22.35 -4.73
N THR A 62 89.05 23.42 -3.93
CA THR A 62 88.50 23.51 -2.57
C THR A 62 87.83 24.85 -2.30
N TYR A 63 86.59 24.84 -1.79
CA TYR A 63 85.97 26.01 -1.21
C TYR A 63 86.61 26.35 0.15
N LEU A 64 86.80 27.65 0.41
CA LEU A 64 87.50 28.20 1.59
C LEU A 64 88.84 27.52 1.94
N PHE A 65 89.57 27.03 0.93
CA PHE A 65 90.83 26.26 1.05
C PHE A 65 90.75 24.91 1.77
N VAL A 66 89.57 24.48 2.24
CA VAL A 66 89.42 23.26 3.08
C VAL A 66 88.38 22.27 2.58
N ILE A 67 87.21 22.72 2.12
CA ILE A 67 86.13 21.81 1.69
C ILE A 67 86.41 21.34 0.25
N PRO A 68 86.55 20.02 -0.03
CA PRO A 68 86.70 19.54 -1.40
C PRO A 68 85.42 19.75 -2.21
N ASN A 69 85.52 20.51 -3.30
CA ASN A 69 84.43 20.65 -4.27
C ASN A 69 84.27 19.33 -5.06
N VAL A 70 83.13 19.13 -5.71
CA VAL A 70 82.78 17.84 -6.37
C VAL A 70 83.86 17.41 -7.37
N GLY A 71 84.40 18.33 -8.17
CA GLY A 71 85.50 18.02 -9.09
C GLY A 71 86.77 17.51 -8.40
N LYS A 72 87.06 17.97 -7.18
CA LYS A 72 88.14 17.41 -6.35
C LYS A 72 87.75 16.09 -5.70
N GLN A 73 86.50 15.89 -5.30
CA GLN A 73 86.03 14.61 -4.77
C GLN A 73 86.20 13.49 -5.81
N VAL A 74 85.89 13.80 -7.09
CA VAL A 74 86.15 12.97 -8.27
C VAL A 74 87.65 12.76 -8.50
N ASP A 75 88.44 13.84 -8.57
CA ASP A 75 89.90 13.75 -8.79
C ASP A 75 90.62 12.97 -7.66
N ASP A 76 90.11 12.99 -6.42
CA ASP A 76 90.61 12.21 -5.28
C ASP A 76 90.16 10.74 -5.31
N TYR A 77 88.95 10.46 -5.80
CA TYR A 77 88.44 9.09 -5.96
C TYR A 77 89.21 8.33 -7.05
N LEU A 78 89.44 8.98 -8.19
CA LEU A 78 90.09 8.38 -9.36
C LEU A 78 91.61 8.21 -9.23
N GLN A 79 92.26 8.78 -8.20
CA GLN A 79 93.70 8.65 -7.97
C GLN A 79 94.16 7.19 -7.77
N ASN A 80 93.34 6.36 -7.11
CA ASN A 80 93.69 4.98 -6.72
C ASN A 80 92.63 3.95 -7.15
N ARG A 81 91.63 4.33 -7.95
CA ARG A 81 90.47 3.49 -8.27
C ARG A 81 90.14 3.55 -9.76
N GLN A 82 89.54 2.47 -10.26
CA GLN A 82 88.78 2.45 -11.52
C GLN A 82 87.33 2.15 -11.17
N ILE A 83 86.40 2.56 -12.03
CA ILE A 83 84.97 2.33 -11.84
C ILE A 83 84.60 1.09 -12.66
N ASN A 84 83.92 0.14 -12.03
CA ASN A 84 83.42 -1.04 -12.72
C ASN A 84 82.08 -0.71 -13.39
N ALA A 85 81.79 -1.35 -14.52
CA ALA A 85 80.59 -1.07 -15.34
C ALA A 85 79.25 -1.49 -14.70
N ASN A 86 79.27 -1.93 -13.44
CA ASN A 86 78.12 -2.28 -12.60
C ASN A 86 78.03 -1.39 -11.34
N GLU A 87 78.69 -0.23 -11.34
CA GLU A 87 78.61 0.77 -10.28
C GLU A 87 77.76 1.96 -10.73
N LEU A 88 76.64 2.19 -10.04
CA LEU A 88 75.86 3.41 -10.16
C LEU A 88 76.65 4.60 -9.58
N VAL A 89 76.85 5.65 -10.38
CA VAL A 89 77.55 6.86 -9.95
C VAL A 89 76.58 8.00 -9.70
N ILE A 90 76.34 8.30 -8.41
CA ILE A 90 75.42 9.35 -7.96
C ILE A 90 76.09 10.72 -7.98
N ILE A 91 75.43 11.73 -8.57
CA ILE A 91 75.87 13.14 -8.56
C ILE A 91 74.69 14.04 -8.18
N TRP A 92 74.81 14.74 -7.05
CA TRP A 92 73.90 15.82 -6.64
C TRP A 92 74.73 17.01 -6.12
N CYS A 93 74.67 18.16 -6.78
CA CYS A 93 75.40 19.37 -6.38
C CYS A 93 74.87 20.64 -7.07
N GLY A 94 75.30 21.80 -6.58
CA GLY A 94 74.95 23.12 -7.12
C GLY A 94 74.30 24.04 -6.08
N GLY A 95 73.62 23.49 -5.08
CA GLY A 95 72.95 24.28 -4.04
C GLY A 95 73.89 25.22 -3.27
N ASN A 96 75.12 24.79 -2.99
CA ASN A 96 76.12 25.67 -2.37
C ASN A 96 76.61 26.78 -3.31
N ASP A 97 76.76 26.50 -4.61
CA ASP A 97 77.13 27.50 -5.61
C ASP A 97 76.13 28.66 -5.64
N PHE A 98 74.82 28.35 -5.50
CA PHE A 98 73.76 29.35 -5.45
C PHE A 98 73.58 29.98 -4.05
N VAL A 99 73.47 29.21 -2.97
CA VAL A 99 73.13 29.70 -1.62
C VAL A 99 74.35 30.27 -0.85
N HIS A 100 75.57 29.79 -1.12
CA HIS A 100 76.79 30.18 -0.37
C HIS A 100 77.78 31.03 -1.18
N SER A 101 77.62 31.13 -2.50
CA SER A 101 78.48 31.97 -3.35
C SER A 101 77.70 32.97 -4.24
N ASP A 102 76.36 32.95 -4.22
CA ASP A 102 75.49 33.70 -5.14
C ASP A 102 75.92 33.60 -6.61
N GLU A 103 76.28 32.40 -7.07
CA GLU A 103 76.66 32.21 -8.47
C GLU A 103 75.47 32.49 -9.39
N GLN A 104 75.67 33.39 -10.35
CA GLN A 104 74.63 33.85 -11.28
C GLN A 104 74.68 33.09 -12.61
N ASP A 105 75.85 32.52 -12.97
CA ASP A 105 76.03 31.73 -14.19
C ASP A 105 75.60 30.27 -13.97
N THR A 106 74.32 29.97 -14.20
CA THR A 106 73.77 28.61 -14.14
C THR A 106 74.46 27.63 -15.10
N GLN A 107 74.99 28.11 -16.23
CA GLN A 107 75.67 27.26 -17.21
C GLN A 107 76.99 26.72 -16.65
N LYS A 108 77.74 27.55 -15.92
CA LYS A 108 78.99 27.16 -15.25
C LYS A 108 78.83 25.96 -14.30
N ILE A 109 77.68 25.81 -13.62
CA ILE A 109 77.41 24.65 -12.76
C ILE A 109 77.16 23.40 -13.63
N VAL A 110 76.42 23.54 -14.74
CA VAL A 110 76.17 22.43 -15.69
C VAL A 110 77.46 21.98 -16.37
N ASP A 111 78.31 22.90 -16.81
CA ASP A 111 79.64 22.63 -17.40
C ASP A 111 80.54 21.87 -16.40
N ASN A 112 80.47 22.18 -15.10
CA ASN A 112 81.17 21.42 -14.06
C ASN A 112 80.65 19.97 -13.99
N ILE A 113 79.34 19.77 -13.97
CA ILE A 113 78.71 18.44 -13.90
C ILE A 113 79.03 17.60 -15.14
N GLU A 114 78.96 18.18 -16.34
CA GLU A 114 79.37 17.53 -17.60
C GLU A 114 80.85 17.11 -17.54
N SER A 115 81.72 17.97 -17.00
CA SER A 115 83.14 17.66 -16.79
C SER A 115 83.34 16.46 -15.86
N HIS A 116 82.56 16.35 -14.78
CA HIS A 116 82.63 15.22 -13.85
C HIS A 116 82.16 13.92 -14.52
N ILE A 117 80.99 13.94 -15.18
CA ILE A 117 80.46 12.78 -15.93
C ILE A 117 81.48 12.32 -16.97
N THR A 118 82.10 13.25 -17.70
CA THR A 118 83.15 12.96 -18.70
C THR A 118 84.38 12.30 -18.06
N LYS A 119 84.88 12.80 -16.92
CA LYS A 119 86.01 12.20 -16.18
C LYS A 119 85.67 10.79 -15.68
N LEU A 120 84.50 10.61 -15.09
CA LEU A 120 84.04 9.36 -14.49
C LEU A 120 83.82 8.29 -15.56
N THR A 121 83.22 8.68 -16.70
CA THR A 121 83.07 7.83 -17.90
C THR A 121 84.44 7.41 -18.46
N THR A 122 85.39 8.34 -18.54
CA THR A 122 86.78 8.05 -18.95
C THR A 122 87.48 7.05 -18.00
N ALA A 123 87.01 6.93 -16.75
CA ALA A 123 87.52 6.00 -15.74
C ALA A 123 86.69 4.72 -15.57
N GLY A 124 85.73 4.45 -16.47
CA GLY A 124 84.97 3.20 -16.54
C GLY A 124 83.51 3.26 -16.11
N ALA A 125 83.00 4.41 -15.67
CA ALA A 125 81.58 4.56 -15.33
C ALA A 125 80.68 4.44 -16.58
N THR A 126 79.62 3.65 -16.49
CA THR A 126 78.62 3.44 -17.55
C THR A 126 77.20 3.84 -17.15
N GLU A 127 76.96 4.02 -15.86
CA GLU A 127 75.64 4.27 -15.28
C GLU A 127 75.72 5.37 -14.20
N PHE A 128 74.80 6.33 -14.29
CA PHE A 128 74.74 7.50 -13.41
C PHE A 128 73.33 7.74 -12.91
N LEU A 129 73.21 8.25 -11.68
CA LEU A 129 72.03 8.95 -11.19
C LEU A 129 72.41 10.41 -10.99
N VAL A 130 71.81 11.31 -11.77
CA VAL A 130 72.05 12.75 -11.65
C VAL A 130 70.77 13.41 -11.14
N LEU A 131 70.88 14.08 -10.00
CA LEU A 131 69.77 14.77 -9.35
C LEU A 131 69.81 16.26 -9.68
N GLU A 132 68.66 16.81 -10.07
CA GLU A 132 68.47 18.26 -10.18
C GLU A 132 68.35 18.91 -8.79
N LEU A 133 68.28 20.24 -8.71
CA LEU A 133 68.10 20.92 -7.42
C LEU A 133 66.62 21.08 -7.06
N PRO A 134 66.24 20.92 -5.77
CA PRO A 134 64.92 21.26 -5.27
C PRO A 134 64.69 22.78 -5.31
N PRO A 135 63.46 23.28 -5.10
CA PRO A 135 63.16 24.71 -5.04
C PRO A 135 63.89 25.40 -3.88
N LEU A 136 65.08 25.95 -4.15
CA LEU A 136 65.90 26.61 -3.12
C LEU A 136 65.27 27.92 -2.63
N ASP A 137 64.29 28.45 -3.36
CA ASP A 137 63.42 29.54 -2.95
C ASP A 137 62.43 29.17 -1.83
N THR A 138 62.15 27.90 -1.55
CA THR A 138 61.37 27.49 -0.36
C THR A 138 62.23 27.29 0.90
N VAL A 139 63.56 27.30 0.77
CA VAL A 139 64.49 27.08 1.88
C VAL A 139 64.37 28.23 2.90
N PRO A 140 64.23 27.96 4.22
CA PRO A 140 64.00 29.00 5.23
C PRO A 140 65.05 30.11 5.19
N ARG A 141 66.35 29.76 5.13
CA ARG A 141 67.44 30.74 5.05
C ARG A 141 67.39 31.63 3.80
N VAL A 142 66.91 31.11 2.66
CA VAL A 142 66.78 31.94 1.44
C VAL A 142 65.65 32.95 1.61
N ASN A 143 64.56 32.58 2.28
CA ASN A 143 63.46 33.50 2.64
C ASN A 143 63.85 34.49 3.75
N GLU A 144 64.73 34.12 4.68
CA GLU A 144 65.25 35.03 5.71
C GLU A 144 66.28 36.06 5.18
N GLU A 145 67.12 35.66 4.22
CA GLU A 145 68.23 36.50 3.72
C GLU A 145 67.85 37.41 2.53
N ASN A 146 66.67 37.24 1.92
CA ASN A 146 66.24 37.96 0.72
C ASN A 146 64.91 38.72 0.91
N ASP A 147 64.62 39.64 -0.01
CA ASP A 147 63.26 40.15 -0.20
C ASP A 147 62.47 39.30 -1.21
N GLU A 148 61.17 39.57 -1.36
CA GLU A 148 60.26 38.89 -2.29
C GLU A 148 60.82 38.84 -3.73
N ALA A 149 61.55 39.87 -4.16
CA ALA A 149 62.18 39.89 -5.48
C ALA A 149 63.43 39.00 -5.55
N GLY A 150 64.24 38.95 -4.49
CA GLY A 150 65.37 38.03 -4.36
C GLY A 150 64.95 36.55 -4.34
N VAL A 151 63.85 36.22 -3.65
CA VAL A 151 63.28 34.86 -3.63
C VAL A 151 62.83 34.44 -5.04
N VAL A 152 62.08 35.29 -5.75
CA VAL A 152 61.69 35.05 -7.16
C VAL A 152 62.91 34.92 -8.09
N VAL A 153 63.98 35.69 -7.85
CA VAL A 153 65.25 35.56 -8.60
C VAL A 153 65.96 34.23 -8.30
N MET A 154 65.84 33.67 -7.09
CA MET A 154 66.33 32.32 -6.82
C MET A 154 65.53 31.27 -7.57
N HIS A 155 64.19 31.32 -7.49
CA HIS A 155 63.27 30.39 -8.17
C HIS A 155 63.58 30.26 -9.67
N GLU A 156 63.62 31.39 -10.39
CA GLU A 156 63.93 31.44 -11.83
C GLU A 156 65.36 30.94 -12.14
N ARG A 157 66.33 31.18 -11.24
CA ARG A 157 67.72 30.74 -11.41
C ARG A 157 67.83 29.22 -11.31
N ILE A 158 67.12 28.60 -10.37
CA ILE A 158 67.12 27.13 -10.21
C ILE A 158 66.32 26.45 -11.33
N LEU A 159 65.17 27.01 -11.74
CA LEU A 159 64.45 26.55 -12.93
C LEU A 159 65.31 26.59 -14.20
N ASP A 160 66.14 27.62 -14.37
CA ASP A 160 67.07 27.71 -15.49
C ASP A 160 68.26 26.74 -15.39
N PHE A 161 68.81 26.54 -14.19
CA PHE A 161 69.82 25.52 -13.93
C PHE A 161 69.29 24.11 -14.25
N ASN A 162 68.16 23.70 -13.68
CA ASN A 162 67.56 22.38 -13.89
C ASN A 162 67.24 22.14 -15.37
N ARG A 163 66.67 23.14 -16.07
CA ARG A 163 66.40 23.09 -17.51
C ARG A 163 67.67 22.88 -18.35
N LYS A 164 68.77 23.56 -18.02
CA LYS A 164 70.07 23.40 -18.70
C LYS A 164 70.72 22.05 -18.38
N LEU A 165 70.62 21.59 -17.13
CA LEU A 165 71.08 20.27 -16.70
C LEU A 165 70.38 19.19 -17.53
N HIS A 166 69.04 19.19 -17.60
CA HIS A 166 68.30 18.23 -18.42
C HIS A 166 68.64 18.29 -19.92
N SER A 167 68.95 19.47 -20.48
CA SER A 167 69.45 19.57 -21.86
C SER A 167 70.79 18.85 -22.01
N MET A 168 71.77 19.15 -21.16
CA MET A 168 73.10 18.53 -21.18
C MET A 168 73.03 17.01 -20.97
N LEU A 169 72.16 16.52 -20.09
CA LEU A 169 71.94 15.07 -19.89
C LEU A 169 71.24 14.41 -21.09
N ASN A 170 70.33 15.10 -21.79
CA ASN A 170 69.77 14.62 -23.07
C ASN A 170 70.84 14.53 -24.16
N ASP A 171 71.65 15.56 -24.32
CA ASP A 171 72.72 15.60 -25.33
C ASP A 171 73.80 14.55 -25.01
N THR A 172 74.15 14.37 -23.74
CA THR A 172 75.11 13.34 -23.27
C THR A 172 74.62 11.93 -23.56
N VAL A 173 73.37 11.58 -23.22
CA VAL A 173 72.80 10.25 -23.55
C VAL A 173 72.71 10.06 -25.06
N SER A 174 72.36 11.11 -25.82
CA SER A 174 72.28 11.05 -27.29
C SER A 174 73.64 10.89 -27.99
N ALA A 175 74.73 11.33 -27.35
CA ALA A 175 76.09 11.29 -27.88
C ALA A 175 76.93 10.09 -27.40
N THR A 176 76.43 9.30 -26.44
CA THR A 176 77.19 8.23 -25.77
C THR A 176 76.40 6.92 -25.71
N SER A 177 76.84 5.98 -24.88
CA SER A 177 76.10 4.77 -24.50
C SER A 177 75.94 4.67 -22.98
N LEU A 178 75.79 5.82 -22.31
CA LEU A 178 75.61 5.90 -20.86
C LEU A 178 74.15 5.73 -20.48
N THR A 179 73.89 4.94 -19.44
CA THR A 179 72.62 5.03 -18.70
C THR A 179 72.71 6.24 -17.77
N ILE A 180 71.77 7.17 -17.87
CA ILE A 180 71.68 8.32 -16.96
C ILE A 180 70.24 8.45 -16.47
N HIS A 181 70.03 7.99 -15.24
CA HIS A 181 68.83 8.20 -14.45
C HIS A 181 68.78 9.66 -13.98
N ARG A 182 67.59 10.28 -13.98
CA ARG A 182 67.41 11.71 -13.75
C ARG A 182 66.41 11.94 -12.64
N GLY A 183 66.88 12.29 -11.44
CA GLY A 183 65.98 12.64 -10.35
C GLY A 183 65.37 14.01 -10.60
N MET A 184 64.05 14.03 -10.80
CA MET A 184 63.24 15.25 -10.93
C MET A 184 62.85 15.79 -9.55
N VAL A 185 63.89 16.01 -8.73
CA VAL A 185 63.77 16.36 -7.30
C VAL A 185 63.05 17.70 -7.11
N TRP A 186 63.02 18.58 -8.11
CA TRP A 186 62.18 19.79 -8.06
C TRP A 186 60.70 19.42 -7.96
N GLN A 187 60.21 18.57 -8.87
CA GLN A 187 58.79 18.20 -8.93
C GLN A 187 58.39 17.37 -7.70
N MET A 188 59.29 16.53 -7.18
CA MET A 188 59.07 15.79 -5.94
C MET A 188 58.91 16.75 -4.74
N PHE A 189 59.84 17.69 -4.54
CA PHE A 189 59.73 18.68 -3.46
C PHE A 189 58.51 19.59 -3.61
N ASP A 190 58.20 20.06 -4.83
CA ASP A 190 57.00 20.87 -5.12
C ASP A 190 55.71 20.09 -4.82
N THR A 191 55.68 18.78 -5.11
CA THR A 191 54.54 17.91 -4.78
C THR A 191 54.34 17.79 -3.27
N VAL A 192 55.42 17.54 -2.50
CA VAL A 192 55.36 17.44 -1.03
C VAL A 192 55.00 18.78 -0.40
N TYR A 193 55.64 19.87 -0.84
CA TYR A 193 55.43 21.22 -0.30
C TYR A 193 54.00 21.74 -0.51
N ASN A 194 53.36 21.41 -1.64
CA ASN A 194 51.98 21.81 -1.92
C ASN A 194 50.91 20.85 -1.35
N ASN A 195 51.27 19.64 -0.91
CA ASN A 195 50.34 18.64 -0.36
C ASN A 195 50.80 18.06 1.01
N PRO A 196 51.33 18.86 1.96
CA PRO A 196 52.15 18.35 3.05
C PRO A 196 51.41 17.43 4.02
N SER A 197 50.11 17.65 4.25
CA SER A 197 49.28 16.79 5.10
C SER A 197 49.08 15.37 4.57
N TYR A 198 49.34 15.12 3.28
CA TYR A 198 49.36 13.76 2.73
C TYR A 198 50.61 12.98 3.18
N PHE A 199 51.70 13.69 3.50
CA PHE A 199 52.99 13.13 3.90
C PHE A 199 53.24 13.28 5.42
N GLY A 200 52.20 13.50 6.22
CA GLY A 200 52.29 13.73 7.68
C GLY A 200 52.92 15.07 8.09
N LEU A 201 53.23 15.96 7.15
CA LEU A 201 53.97 17.20 7.42
C LEU A 201 53.05 18.35 7.83
N THR A 202 53.37 19.00 8.95
CA THR A 202 52.64 20.18 9.47
C THR A 202 53.43 21.47 9.32
N ASN A 203 54.77 21.43 9.19
CA ASN A 203 55.61 22.62 9.04
C ASN A 203 56.54 22.57 7.82
N ILE A 204 56.15 23.31 6.77
CA ILE A 204 56.87 23.38 5.48
C ILE A 204 57.78 24.61 5.34
N THR A 205 57.71 25.58 6.26
CA THR A 205 58.34 26.91 6.09
C THR A 205 59.40 27.27 7.13
N HIS A 206 59.42 26.60 8.29
CA HIS A 206 60.34 26.90 9.38
C HIS A 206 61.18 25.64 9.71
N PRO A 207 62.40 25.81 10.25
CA PRO A 207 63.22 24.68 10.70
C PRO A 207 62.66 24.04 11.97
N ALA A 208 62.93 22.75 12.16
CA ALA A 208 62.65 22.03 13.41
C ALA A 208 63.60 22.45 14.54
N CYS A 209 64.84 22.84 14.22
CA CYS A 209 65.77 23.47 15.17
C CYS A 209 65.65 25.00 15.12
N ASP A 210 65.34 25.61 16.27
CA ASP A 210 65.32 27.05 16.49
C ASP A 210 66.74 27.58 16.75
N HIS A 211 67.36 28.21 15.74
CA HIS A 211 68.73 28.72 15.81
C HIS A 211 68.94 30.05 15.04
N ASP A 212 69.77 30.93 15.59
CA ASP A 212 70.25 32.16 14.91
C ASP A 212 71.46 31.90 13.96
N GLY A 213 72.10 30.73 14.06
CA GLY A 213 73.37 30.42 13.39
C GLY A 213 73.26 29.93 11.93
N TYR A 214 74.41 29.57 11.34
CA TYR A 214 74.48 28.88 10.04
C TYR A 214 74.10 27.38 10.11
N ALA A 215 74.04 26.84 11.33
CA ALA A 215 73.73 25.45 11.66
C ALA A 215 73.21 25.42 13.10
N CYS A 216 72.51 24.35 13.47
CA CYS A 216 72.03 24.08 14.83
C CYS A 216 73.21 23.71 15.77
N GLU A 217 73.38 24.41 16.90
CA GLU A 217 74.46 24.18 17.87
C GLU A 217 74.02 23.33 19.08
N ASN A 218 74.96 22.71 19.80
CA ASN A 218 74.65 21.90 20.98
C ASN A 218 74.06 22.76 22.13
N GLY A 219 72.73 22.76 22.22
CA GLY A 219 71.95 23.51 23.22
C GLY A 219 70.73 24.21 22.64
N ASP A 220 70.63 24.31 21.31
CA ASP A 220 69.49 24.88 20.61
C ASP A 220 68.23 24.01 20.77
N SER A 221 67.05 24.62 20.61
CA SER A 221 65.77 23.94 20.83
C SER A 221 65.32 23.22 19.57
N ILE A 222 65.05 21.92 19.67
CA ILE A 222 64.44 21.12 18.62
C ILE A 222 62.94 20.99 18.92
N ALA A 223 62.09 21.12 17.89
CA ALA A 223 60.66 20.84 17.97
C ALA A 223 60.41 19.40 18.47
N PRO A 224 59.40 19.15 19.32
CA PRO A 224 59.12 17.82 19.84
C PRO A 224 58.58 16.87 18.75
N ASN A 225 58.05 17.44 17.66
CA ASN A 225 57.48 16.80 16.49
C ASN A 225 58.33 17.09 15.23
N ALA A 226 59.66 16.94 15.32
CA ALA A 226 60.60 17.30 14.26
C ALA A 226 60.46 16.44 12.97
N GLU A 227 59.75 15.33 13.07
CA GLU A 227 59.30 14.46 11.99
C GLU A 227 58.20 15.09 11.11
N GLU A 228 57.40 16.02 11.63
CA GLU A 228 56.35 16.72 10.87
C GLU A 228 56.90 17.91 10.04
N TYR A 229 58.21 18.08 9.94
CA TYR A 229 58.88 19.23 9.33
C TYR A 229 59.58 18.86 8.02
N ILE A 230 59.53 19.72 7.00
CA ILE A 230 60.38 19.56 5.80
C ILE A 230 61.85 19.81 6.14
N TYR A 231 62.13 20.78 7.01
CA TYR A 231 63.47 21.31 7.28
C TYR A 231 63.91 21.02 8.72
N PHE A 232 65.07 20.40 8.90
CA PHE A 232 65.65 20.23 10.24
C PHE A 232 66.35 21.51 10.72
N ASP A 233 67.20 22.09 9.87
CA ASP A 233 67.83 23.39 10.08
C ASP A 233 67.39 24.37 8.99
N LYS A 234 67.85 25.63 9.03
CA LYS A 234 67.42 26.66 8.07
C LYS A 234 67.78 26.39 6.60
N MET A 235 68.50 25.30 6.28
CA MET A 235 68.91 24.91 4.93
C MET A 235 68.60 23.44 4.56
N HIS A 236 68.70 22.51 5.51
CA HIS A 236 68.76 21.08 5.21
C HIS A 236 67.47 20.32 5.57
N PRO A 237 67.08 19.30 4.78
CA PRO A 237 65.87 18.52 5.06
C PRO A 237 65.92 17.73 6.38
N SER A 238 64.73 17.41 6.90
CA SER A 238 64.53 16.44 7.98
C SER A 238 64.85 15.00 7.55
N LEU A 239 64.82 14.08 8.51
CA LEU A 239 64.80 12.63 8.25
C LEU A 239 63.63 12.29 7.32
N THR A 240 62.40 12.64 7.70
CA THR A 240 61.16 12.42 6.92
C THR A 240 61.30 12.84 5.45
N MET A 241 61.87 14.03 5.21
CA MET A 241 62.06 14.54 3.86
C MET A 241 63.26 13.89 3.13
N HIS A 242 64.19 13.26 3.85
CA HIS A 242 65.18 12.36 3.27
C HIS A 242 64.61 10.97 2.95
N ASP A 243 63.67 10.45 3.74
CA ASP A 243 63.02 9.16 3.52
C ASP A 243 62.15 9.21 2.26
N LEU A 244 61.32 10.26 2.13
CA LEU A 244 60.56 10.55 0.92
C LEU A 244 61.45 10.69 -0.33
N VAL A 245 62.66 11.25 -0.18
CA VAL A 245 63.65 11.34 -1.27
C VAL A 245 64.28 9.98 -1.58
N ASP A 246 64.42 9.07 -0.62
CA ASP A 246 64.85 7.70 -0.90
C ASP A 246 63.77 6.93 -1.67
N ILE A 247 62.54 6.89 -1.16
CA ILE A 247 61.39 6.22 -1.81
C ILE A 247 61.22 6.69 -3.26
N TYR A 248 61.25 8.02 -3.50
CA TYR A 248 61.22 8.59 -4.86
C TYR A 248 62.37 8.09 -5.76
N ILE A 249 63.55 7.83 -5.21
CA ILE A 249 64.69 7.29 -5.96
C ILE A 249 64.61 5.77 -6.12
N ARG A 250 64.02 5.01 -5.19
CA ARG A 250 63.68 3.59 -5.37
C ARG A 250 62.74 3.43 -6.58
N GLU A 251 61.63 4.17 -6.60
CA GLU A 251 60.65 4.20 -7.70
C GLU A 251 61.31 4.57 -9.03
N LEU A 252 62.08 5.67 -9.07
CA LEU A 252 62.79 6.15 -10.27
C LEU A 252 63.78 5.12 -10.83
N MET A 253 64.41 4.32 -9.96
CA MET A 253 65.35 3.27 -10.33
C MET A 253 64.65 1.97 -10.76
N GLY A 254 63.31 1.93 -10.75
CA GLY A 254 62.50 0.82 -11.23
C GLY A 254 62.21 -0.25 -10.18
N VAL A 255 62.28 0.11 -8.89
CA VAL A 255 61.86 -0.75 -7.78
C VAL A 255 60.73 -0.03 -7.06
N ALA A 256 59.51 -0.56 -7.17
CA ALA A 256 58.35 -0.06 -6.45
C ALA A 256 58.32 -0.67 -5.04
N ASP A 257 57.85 0.14 -4.10
CA ASP A 257 57.99 0.01 -2.65
C ASP A 257 56.90 0.96 -2.10
N VAL A 258 55.65 0.46 -2.07
CA VAL A 258 54.43 1.28 -2.00
C VAL A 258 54.10 1.79 -0.59
N ASP A 259 54.38 1.01 0.45
CA ASP A 259 54.15 1.35 1.85
C ASP A 259 55.40 1.99 2.51
N GLY A 260 56.59 1.60 2.04
CA GLY A 260 57.88 2.15 2.46
C GLY A 260 58.66 1.27 3.44
N ASP A 261 58.26 0.00 3.63
CA ASP A 261 58.88 -0.94 4.58
C ASP A 261 60.34 -1.32 4.24
N ALA A 262 60.76 -1.05 2.98
CA ALA A 262 62.05 -1.39 2.36
C ALA A 262 62.21 -2.84 1.86
N VAL A 263 61.11 -3.56 1.67
CA VAL A 263 60.93 -4.63 0.68
C VAL A 263 60.41 -3.98 -0.63
N ALA A 264 60.12 -4.77 -1.66
CA ALA A 264 59.64 -4.26 -2.95
C ALA A 264 58.31 -4.95 -3.33
N ASP A 265 57.44 -4.27 -4.07
CA ASP A 265 56.11 -4.75 -4.50
C ASP A 265 56.09 -6.16 -5.14
N ASP A 266 57.22 -6.64 -5.68
CA ASP A 266 57.33 -7.97 -6.32
C ASP A 266 57.90 -9.08 -5.40
N ALA A 267 58.19 -8.73 -4.14
CA ALA A 267 58.68 -9.59 -3.08
C ALA A 267 57.92 -9.44 -1.74
N ASP A 268 57.13 -8.37 -1.59
CA ASP A 268 56.25 -8.12 -0.45
C ASP A 268 54.92 -8.91 -0.54
N GLU A 269 54.40 -9.32 0.61
CA GLU A 269 53.10 -9.97 0.79
C GLU A 269 52.15 -9.15 1.72
N CYS A 270 52.60 -8.05 2.31
CA CYS A 270 51.95 -7.26 3.36
C CYS A 270 51.96 -5.74 3.05
N LEU A 271 51.38 -5.37 1.89
CA LEU A 271 51.36 -4.08 1.17
C LEU A 271 50.92 -2.78 1.92
N ASP A 272 50.73 -2.83 3.23
CA ASP A 272 50.29 -1.71 4.09
C ASP A 272 51.21 -1.54 5.33
N THR A 273 52.44 -2.09 5.29
CA THR A 273 53.35 -2.15 6.44
C THR A 273 54.07 -0.83 6.68
N LEU A 274 54.17 -0.40 7.94
CA LEU A 274 54.68 0.93 8.26
C LEU A 274 56.22 1.03 8.08
N PRO A 275 56.73 2.13 7.50
CA PRO A 275 58.16 2.39 7.41
C PRO A 275 58.90 2.30 8.75
N ASP A 276 60.16 1.85 8.70
CA ASP A 276 61.05 1.59 9.84
C ASP A 276 60.61 0.47 10.83
N VAL A 277 59.52 -0.26 10.59
CA VAL A 277 59.15 -1.42 11.42
C VAL A 277 60.01 -2.66 11.07
N PRO A 278 60.38 -3.53 12.04
CA PRO A 278 61.21 -4.71 11.77
C PRO A 278 60.48 -5.85 11.02
N VAL A 279 60.45 -5.76 9.70
CA VAL A 279 59.77 -6.72 8.81
C VAL A 279 60.50 -8.05 8.56
N THR A 280 59.75 -9.00 8.04
CA THR A 280 60.20 -10.29 7.47
C THR A 280 60.88 -10.12 6.10
N ALA A 281 61.16 -11.24 5.41
CA ALA A 281 61.68 -11.21 4.03
C ALA A 281 60.58 -11.12 2.96
N ASN A 282 59.33 -10.95 3.40
CA ASN A 282 58.09 -10.83 2.61
C ASN A 282 57.23 -9.67 3.16
N GLY A 283 57.88 -8.62 3.69
CA GLY A 283 57.33 -7.35 4.20
C GLY A 283 56.48 -7.40 5.46
N CYS A 284 55.93 -8.54 5.85
CA CYS A 284 55.09 -8.63 7.04
C CYS A 284 55.85 -8.37 8.37
N ASP A 285 55.19 -7.71 9.32
CA ASP A 285 55.70 -7.31 10.65
C ASP A 285 56.20 -8.47 11.55
N VAL A 286 57.11 -8.15 12.49
CA VAL A 286 57.64 -9.10 13.48
C VAL A 286 57.67 -8.54 14.92
N PRO A 287 56.84 -9.07 15.85
CA PRO A 287 55.78 -10.05 15.64
C PRO A 287 54.64 -9.50 14.77
N PRO A 288 53.77 -10.37 14.20
CA PRO A 288 52.52 -9.93 13.61
C PRO A 288 51.69 -9.10 14.62
N PRO A 289 50.89 -8.13 14.15
CA PRO A 289 50.16 -7.25 15.03
C PRO A 289 49.02 -7.95 15.77
N ASP A 290 48.81 -7.46 16.99
CA ASP A 290 47.82 -7.78 18.01
C ASP A 290 47.45 -6.39 18.56
N ILE A 291 46.28 -5.87 18.18
CA ILE A 291 45.95 -4.44 18.28
C ILE A 291 45.47 -4.03 19.67
N ASP A 292 44.70 -4.86 20.35
CA ASP A 292 44.15 -4.58 21.69
C ASP A 292 44.94 -5.26 22.83
N GLY A 293 45.70 -6.32 22.53
CA GLY A 293 46.51 -7.06 23.48
C GLY A 293 45.81 -8.25 24.15
N ASP A 294 44.74 -8.79 23.56
CA ASP A 294 44.01 -9.96 24.08
C ASP A 294 44.84 -11.27 24.03
N GLY A 295 45.70 -11.41 23.02
CA GLY A 295 46.57 -12.56 22.74
C GLY A 295 46.21 -13.38 21.50
N VAL A 296 45.22 -12.97 20.70
CA VAL A 296 44.96 -13.40 19.32
C VAL A 296 45.72 -12.46 18.36
N LEU A 297 45.91 -12.85 17.10
CA LEU A 297 46.57 -12.01 16.09
C LEU A 297 45.52 -11.42 15.16
N ASN A 298 45.75 -10.21 14.64
CA ASN A 298 44.83 -9.50 13.73
C ASN A 298 44.36 -10.29 12.49
N GLU A 299 45.03 -11.39 12.12
CA GLU A 299 44.62 -12.26 11.00
C GLU A 299 43.58 -13.34 11.39
N ASP A 300 43.51 -13.69 12.67
CA ASP A 300 42.59 -14.67 13.27
C ASP A 300 41.52 -13.99 14.18
N ASP A 301 41.73 -12.73 14.57
CA ASP A 301 40.84 -11.93 15.45
C ASP A 301 39.65 -11.29 14.70
N TYR A 302 38.43 -11.52 15.21
CA TYR A 302 37.17 -10.96 14.70
C TYR A 302 36.58 -9.85 15.60
N CYS A 303 37.21 -9.55 16.74
CA CYS A 303 36.75 -8.64 17.78
C CYS A 303 37.81 -7.58 18.20
N PRO A 304 38.38 -6.79 17.26
CA PRO A 304 39.64 -6.01 17.41
C PRO A 304 39.61 -4.75 18.31
N ASP A 305 38.76 -4.74 19.33
CA ASP A 305 38.61 -3.69 20.35
C ASP A 305 38.34 -4.32 21.75
N THR A 306 38.82 -5.56 21.99
CA THR A 306 38.51 -6.36 23.18
C THR A 306 38.98 -5.70 24.48
N PRO A 307 38.13 -5.65 25.54
CA PRO A 307 38.51 -5.06 26.82
C PRO A 307 39.69 -5.77 27.48
N ALA A 308 40.81 -5.05 27.61
CA ALA A 308 42.05 -5.60 28.14
C ALA A 308 41.89 -6.25 29.52
N ASN A 309 42.44 -7.47 29.66
CA ASN A 309 42.34 -8.41 30.80
C ASN A 309 41.05 -9.24 30.89
N GLU A 310 40.15 -9.18 29.91
CA GLU A 310 39.08 -10.16 29.76
C GLU A 310 39.61 -11.46 29.12
N SER A 311 38.76 -12.49 29.02
CA SER A 311 39.17 -13.82 28.51
C SER A 311 38.39 -14.16 27.25
N VAL A 312 39.11 -14.37 26.16
CA VAL A 312 38.57 -14.50 24.80
C VAL A 312 38.41 -15.96 24.35
N ASN A 313 37.63 -16.13 23.29
CA ASN A 313 37.46 -17.39 22.56
C ASN A 313 38.63 -17.64 21.57
N GLU A 314 38.41 -18.41 20.49
CA GLU A 314 39.42 -18.66 19.45
C GLU A 314 39.41 -17.62 18.29
N ASP A 315 38.44 -16.71 18.29
CA ASP A 315 38.22 -15.64 17.30
C ASP A 315 38.41 -14.22 17.91
N GLY A 316 39.11 -14.09 19.04
CA GLY A 316 39.39 -12.81 19.74
C GLY A 316 38.24 -12.22 20.57
N CYS A 317 37.05 -12.85 20.57
CA CYS A 317 35.86 -12.27 21.21
C CYS A 317 35.71 -12.68 22.68
N SER A 318 35.35 -11.71 23.54
CA SER A 318 34.94 -11.94 24.94
C SER A 318 33.42 -11.93 25.12
N GLU A 319 32.95 -12.42 26.28
CA GLU A 319 31.51 -12.43 26.63
C GLU A 319 30.87 -11.03 26.69
N SER A 320 31.66 -9.95 26.79
CA SER A 320 31.16 -8.56 26.74
C SER A 320 31.04 -8.00 25.31
N GLN A 321 31.27 -8.83 24.29
CA GLN A 321 31.18 -8.52 22.87
C GLN A 321 30.33 -9.53 22.09
N LEU A 322 30.19 -10.75 22.63
CA LEU A 322 29.31 -11.79 22.10
C LEU A 322 27.84 -11.54 22.51
N ASP A 323 26.95 -11.83 21.57
CA ASP A 323 25.49 -11.84 21.66
C ASP A 323 25.08 -13.13 20.93
N ASP A 324 24.82 -14.19 21.70
CA ASP A 324 24.70 -15.58 21.19
C ASP A 324 23.35 -15.85 20.47
N ASP A 325 22.35 -14.96 20.56
CA ASP A 325 21.01 -15.13 19.98
C ASP A 325 20.44 -13.93 19.19
N ASP A 326 21.22 -12.87 18.99
CA ASP A 326 20.89 -11.63 18.26
C ASP A 326 19.76 -10.79 18.91
N ASP A 327 19.61 -10.81 20.26
CA ASP A 327 18.59 -10.01 20.97
C ASP A 327 19.00 -8.55 21.28
N GLY A 328 20.31 -8.27 21.33
CA GLY A 328 20.87 -6.94 21.57
C GLY A 328 21.44 -6.72 22.97
N LEU A 329 21.46 -7.72 23.85
CA LEU A 329 22.30 -7.76 25.05
C LEU A 329 23.50 -8.70 24.86
N THR A 330 24.64 -8.36 25.47
CA THR A 330 25.83 -9.22 25.45
C THR A 330 25.77 -10.31 26.52
N ASN A 331 26.43 -11.45 26.25
CA ASN A 331 26.45 -12.65 27.10
C ASN A 331 26.87 -12.37 28.57
N ASP A 332 27.59 -11.28 28.84
CA ASP A 332 28.01 -10.88 30.19
C ASP A 332 26.91 -10.21 31.04
N ILE A 333 25.85 -9.69 30.40
CA ILE A 333 24.72 -8.99 31.04
C ILE A 333 23.36 -9.66 30.82
N ASP A 334 23.21 -10.50 29.80
CA ASP A 334 22.02 -11.32 29.58
C ASP A 334 21.77 -12.32 30.73
N GLN A 335 20.49 -12.55 31.05
CA GLN A 335 20.01 -13.53 32.03
C GLN A 335 18.98 -14.51 31.44
N CYS A 336 18.61 -14.36 30.16
CA CYS A 336 17.57 -15.09 29.44
C CYS A 336 18.07 -15.75 28.13
N PRO A 337 19.23 -16.44 28.09
CA PRO A 337 19.86 -16.85 26.84
C PRO A 337 19.04 -17.85 26.03
N GLY A 338 18.96 -17.62 24.71
CA GLY A 338 18.10 -18.31 23.76
C GLY A 338 16.82 -17.54 23.42
N THR A 339 16.85 -16.20 23.50
CA THR A 339 15.75 -15.31 23.12
C THR A 339 15.38 -15.48 21.63
N PRO A 340 14.08 -15.48 21.27
CA PRO A 340 13.69 -15.55 19.86
C PRO A 340 14.05 -14.25 19.11
N ALA A 341 15.10 -14.31 18.29
CA ALA A 341 15.62 -13.21 17.48
C ALA A 341 14.52 -12.32 16.84
N GLY A 342 14.43 -11.07 17.31
CA GLY A 342 13.44 -10.09 16.87
C GLY A 342 12.22 -9.87 17.79
N GLU A 343 12.17 -10.49 18.98
CA GLU A 343 11.29 -10.03 20.07
C GLU A 343 11.79 -8.71 20.69
N GLU A 344 10.91 -7.96 21.37
CA GLU A 344 11.32 -6.81 22.19
C GLU A 344 11.66 -7.31 23.60
N VAL A 345 12.94 -7.20 23.99
CA VAL A 345 13.47 -7.61 25.30
C VAL A 345 13.45 -6.49 26.35
N ASP A 346 13.58 -6.87 27.62
CA ASP A 346 13.71 -5.92 28.74
C ASP A 346 15.18 -5.61 29.11
N THR A 347 15.47 -5.20 30.35
CA THR A 347 16.84 -4.87 30.79
C THR A 347 17.68 -6.08 31.24
N ASP A 348 17.08 -7.26 31.33
CA ASP A 348 17.71 -8.51 31.77
C ASP A 348 17.80 -9.54 30.60
N GLY A 349 17.53 -9.13 29.35
CA GLY A 349 17.55 -9.96 28.14
C GLY A 349 16.23 -10.67 27.83
N CYS A 350 15.24 -10.54 28.71
CA CYS A 350 14.06 -11.39 28.64
C CYS A 350 13.01 -10.81 27.67
N GLY A 351 12.77 -11.54 26.58
CA GLY A 351 11.66 -11.34 25.64
C GLY A 351 10.31 -11.77 26.20
N TRP A 352 9.22 -11.28 25.60
CA TRP A 352 7.86 -11.56 26.11
C TRP A 352 7.55 -13.05 26.20
N SER A 353 8.07 -13.87 25.28
CA SER A 353 7.89 -15.33 25.24
C SER A 353 8.51 -16.07 26.44
N GLN A 354 9.50 -15.50 27.12
CA GLN A 354 10.24 -16.11 28.22
C GLN A 354 9.70 -15.75 29.61
N PHE A 355 8.76 -14.80 29.71
CA PHE A 355 8.07 -14.51 30.96
C PHE A 355 6.98 -15.54 31.27
N ASP A 356 6.65 -15.64 32.55
CA ASP A 356 5.48 -16.34 33.12
C ASP A 356 4.55 -15.23 33.64
N ALA A 357 3.47 -14.93 32.90
CA ALA A 357 2.67 -13.72 33.11
C ALA A 357 1.58 -13.85 34.20
N ASP A 358 1.00 -15.04 34.37
CA ASP A 358 -0.04 -15.33 35.37
C ASP A 358 0.52 -16.03 36.63
N GLY A 359 1.69 -16.67 36.52
CA GLY A 359 2.40 -17.35 37.59
C GLY A 359 2.14 -18.85 37.68
N ASP A 360 1.52 -19.48 36.68
CA ASP A 360 1.18 -20.91 36.72
C ASP A 360 2.40 -21.86 36.63
N GLY A 361 3.54 -21.36 36.13
CA GLY A 361 4.79 -22.10 35.92
C GLY A 361 5.10 -22.48 34.45
N VAL A 362 4.34 -21.98 33.49
CA VAL A 362 4.54 -22.13 32.04
C VAL A 362 4.88 -20.75 31.43
N LEU A 363 5.76 -20.73 30.42
CA LEU A 363 6.22 -19.48 29.80
C LEU A 363 5.28 -19.07 28.64
N ASN A 364 5.01 -17.78 28.51
CA ASN A 364 4.12 -17.16 27.53
C ASN A 364 4.30 -17.66 26.08
N GLY A 365 5.52 -18.01 25.68
CA GLY A 365 5.84 -18.51 24.33
C GLY A 365 5.39 -19.95 24.04
N ILE A 366 5.00 -20.70 25.07
CA ILE A 366 4.47 -22.08 24.97
C ILE A 366 3.10 -22.25 25.66
N ASP A 367 2.72 -21.29 26.51
CA ASP A 367 1.39 -21.19 27.10
C ASP A 367 0.30 -20.88 26.05
N GLN A 368 -0.88 -21.46 26.26
CA GLN A 368 -2.08 -21.31 25.43
C GLN A 368 -3.26 -20.74 26.23
N CYS A 369 -3.08 -20.49 27.53
CA CYS A 369 -4.10 -20.08 28.48
C CYS A 369 -3.60 -18.93 29.43
N PRO A 370 -3.20 -17.75 28.91
CA PRO A 370 -2.43 -16.70 29.63
C PRO A 370 -3.21 -15.84 30.65
N ASP A 371 -4.19 -16.44 31.32
CA ASP A 371 -5.02 -15.85 32.39
C ASP A 371 -5.37 -16.94 33.44
N THR A 372 -4.49 -17.93 33.64
CA THR A 372 -4.71 -19.07 34.53
C THR A 372 -4.54 -18.71 36.01
N ASP A 373 -5.51 -19.10 36.84
CA ASP A 373 -5.39 -18.90 38.29
C ASP A 373 -4.37 -19.90 38.86
N ILE A 374 -3.24 -19.36 39.34
CA ILE A 374 -2.12 -20.02 40.06
C ILE A 374 -2.50 -21.02 41.17
N SER A 375 -3.76 -21.07 41.61
CA SER A 375 -4.26 -22.09 42.54
C SER A 375 -4.63 -23.44 41.89
N PHE A 376 -4.70 -23.52 40.56
CA PHE A 376 -4.96 -24.74 39.80
C PHE A 376 -3.67 -25.50 39.44
N THR A 377 -3.82 -26.73 38.93
CA THR A 377 -2.72 -27.50 38.35
C THR A 377 -2.89 -27.59 36.84
N VAL A 378 -1.94 -27.03 36.12
CA VAL A 378 -1.95 -26.89 34.66
C VAL A 378 -1.28 -28.07 33.96
N ASP A 379 -1.29 -28.08 32.63
CA ASP A 379 -0.50 -29.03 31.83
C ASP A 379 0.71 -28.36 31.15
N LEU A 380 1.21 -28.93 30.04
CA LEU A 380 2.39 -28.41 29.35
C LEU A 380 2.12 -27.16 28.50
N ASN A 381 0.85 -26.74 28.39
CA ASN A 381 0.39 -25.60 27.60
C ASN A 381 -0.29 -24.54 28.50
N GLY A 382 -0.04 -24.53 29.81
CA GLY A 382 -0.65 -23.65 30.82
C GLY A 382 -2.15 -23.86 31.12
N CYS A 383 -2.85 -24.63 30.31
CA CYS A 383 -4.30 -24.76 30.46
C CYS A 383 -4.73 -25.64 31.65
N ALA A 384 -5.36 -25.02 32.65
CA ALA A 384 -6.06 -25.74 33.72
C ALA A 384 -7.31 -26.50 33.18
N PRO A 385 -7.84 -27.50 33.89
CA PRO A 385 -8.94 -28.33 33.39
C PRO A 385 -10.23 -27.58 33.00
N ASN A 386 -10.45 -26.40 33.57
CA ASN A 386 -11.60 -25.50 33.33
C ASN A 386 -11.34 -24.38 32.31
N GLN A 387 -10.25 -24.48 31.54
CA GLN A 387 -9.95 -23.62 30.38
C GLN A 387 -9.86 -24.43 29.09
N LYS A 388 -10.00 -25.76 29.16
CA LYS A 388 -9.91 -26.66 28.01
C LYS A 388 -11.24 -26.77 27.30
N ASP A 389 -11.15 -26.78 25.98
CA ASP A 389 -12.24 -26.93 25.03
C ASP A 389 -11.71 -27.93 23.98
N ASP A 390 -12.12 -29.21 24.08
CA ASP A 390 -11.54 -30.32 23.32
C ASP A 390 -12.01 -30.36 21.85
N ASP A 391 -13.09 -29.65 21.49
CA ASP A 391 -13.65 -29.61 20.12
C ASP A 391 -13.76 -28.21 19.48
N ASN A 392 -13.44 -27.18 20.27
CA ASN A 392 -13.16 -25.78 19.91
C ASN A 392 -14.42 -24.99 19.51
N ASP A 393 -15.49 -25.12 20.28
CA ASP A 393 -16.76 -24.43 20.07
C ASP A 393 -17.03 -23.22 21.00
N ASN A 394 -16.09 -22.92 21.90
CA ASN A 394 -16.10 -21.87 22.93
C ASN A 394 -16.87 -22.21 24.23
N VAL A 395 -17.24 -23.48 24.46
CA VAL A 395 -17.68 -23.99 25.77
C VAL A 395 -16.63 -24.93 26.34
N THR A 396 -16.18 -24.67 27.59
CA THR A 396 -15.15 -25.49 28.22
C THR A 396 -15.66 -26.86 28.65
N ASN A 397 -14.78 -27.86 28.65
CA ASN A 397 -15.04 -29.28 28.97
C ASN A 397 -15.69 -29.54 30.35
N ASP A 398 -15.70 -28.56 31.26
CA ASP A 398 -16.35 -28.62 32.57
C ASP A 398 -17.78 -28.04 32.58
N LEU A 399 -18.20 -27.40 31.49
CA LEU A 399 -19.53 -26.83 31.24
C LEU A 399 -20.24 -27.51 30.04
N ASP A 400 -19.49 -28.08 29.10
CA ASP A 400 -20.00 -28.82 27.95
C ASP A 400 -20.74 -30.12 28.36
N LEU A 401 -21.91 -30.34 27.74
CA LEU A 401 -22.75 -31.53 27.85
C LEU A 401 -22.88 -32.31 26.52
N CYS A 402 -22.35 -31.75 25.43
CA CYS A 402 -22.49 -32.20 24.05
C CYS A 402 -21.13 -32.36 23.31
N PRO A 403 -20.13 -33.08 23.86
CA PRO A 403 -18.78 -33.13 23.30
C PRO A 403 -18.73 -33.80 21.92
N GLY A 404 -17.83 -33.31 21.06
CA GLY A 404 -17.73 -33.67 19.65
C GLY A 404 -18.55 -32.75 18.72
N SER A 405 -18.72 -31.50 19.15
CA SER A 405 -19.15 -30.36 18.34
C SER A 405 -18.14 -30.12 17.19
N TRP A 406 -18.46 -29.22 16.25
CA TRP A 406 -17.53 -28.86 15.16
C TRP A 406 -16.97 -27.48 15.43
N ALA A 407 -15.65 -27.38 15.62
CA ALA A 407 -14.93 -26.14 15.88
C ALA A 407 -15.50 -24.91 15.16
N GLY A 408 -15.92 -23.89 15.93
CA GLY A 408 -16.59 -22.70 15.42
C GLY A 408 -18.08 -22.84 15.06
N SER A 409 -18.75 -23.90 15.52
CA SER A 409 -20.22 -24.01 15.48
C SER A 409 -20.89 -22.99 16.38
N LEU A 410 -22.14 -22.63 16.06
CA LEU A 410 -23.00 -21.90 16.99
C LEU A 410 -23.67 -22.90 17.92
N VAL A 411 -23.20 -22.92 19.17
CA VAL A 411 -23.69 -23.78 20.25
C VAL A 411 -24.45 -22.96 21.31
N ASP A 412 -25.11 -23.64 22.25
CA ASP A 412 -25.72 -22.98 23.41
C ASP A 412 -24.84 -23.03 24.66
N GLU A 413 -25.36 -22.57 25.80
CA GLU A 413 -24.65 -22.49 27.09
C GLU A 413 -24.16 -23.83 27.67
N ASN A 414 -24.41 -24.96 26.98
CA ASN A 414 -24.00 -26.32 27.36
C ASN A 414 -23.21 -27.03 26.23
N GLY A 415 -22.64 -26.31 25.25
CA GLY A 415 -21.88 -26.89 24.12
C GLY A 415 -22.72 -27.55 23.03
N CYS A 416 -24.06 -27.51 23.14
CA CYS A 416 -24.93 -28.24 22.23
C CYS A 416 -25.19 -27.49 20.91
N ALA A 417 -24.46 -27.85 19.85
CA ALA A 417 -24.72 -27.38 18.49
C ALA A 417 -26.09 -27.85 17.97
N LEU A 418 -26.72 -27.06 17.09
CA LEU A 418 -28.05 -27.37 16.52
C LEU A 418 -28.14 -28.74 15.83
N TYR A 419 -27.02 -29.32 15.36
CA TYR A 419 -27.00 -30.63 14.70
C TYR A 419 -26.80 -31.81 15.69
N GLN A 420 -26.56 -31.55 16.97
CA GLN A 420 -26.41 -32.57 18.01
C GLN A 420 -27.72 -32.77 18.80
N LYS A 421 -28.66 -31.84 18.64
CA LYS A 421 -29.99 -31.83 19.30
C LYS A 421 -30.94 -32.87 18.71
N ASP A 422 -31.87 -33.28 19.56
CA ASP A 422 -32.69 -34.50 19.51
C ASP A 422 -33.91 -34.13 20.36
N SER A 423 -34.84 -33.38 19.76
CA SER A 423 -35.78 -32.54 20.51
C SER A 423 -36.96 -33.31 21.14
N ASP A 424 -37.22 -34.54 20.68
CA ASP A 424 -38.26 -35.45 21.19
C ASP A 424 -37.70 -36.76 21.83
N ASP A 425 -36.38 -36.93 21.85
CA ASP A 425 -35.63 -38.13 22.27
C ASP A 425 -35.94 -39.40 21.43
N ASP A 426 -36.34 -39.29 20.15
CA ASP A 426 -36.57 -40.47 19.28
C ASP A 426 -35.27 -41.20 18.86
N GLY A 427 -34.13 -40.50 18.86
CA GLY A 427 -32.80 -40.99 18.47
C GLY A 427 -32.30 -40.56 17.08
N VAL A 428 -33.06 -39.72 16.37
CA VAL A 428 -32.70 -39.00 15.15
C VAL A 428 -32.48 -37.53 15.52
N LYS A 429 -31.38 -36.96 15.02
CA LYS A 429 -31.01 -35.57 15.35
C LYS A 429 -31.81 -34.58 14.51
N ASP A 430 -32.26 -33.48 15.12
CA ASP A 430 -33.14 -32.43 14.55
C ASP A 430 -32.81 -32.05 13.09
N HIS A 431 -31.54 -32.01 12.71
CA HIS A 431 -31.08 -31.66 11.35
C HIS A 431 -31.22 -32.78 10.30
N LYS A 432 -31.76 -33.94 10.69
CA LYS A 432 -32.05 -35.13 9.86
C LYS A 432 -33.44 -35.71 10.14
N ASP A 433 -34.16 -35.14 11.09
CA ASP A 433 -35.50 -35.53 11.42
C ASP A 433 -36.49 -34.73 10.57
N GLU A 434 -37.31 -35.45 9.80
CA GLU A 434 -38.36 -34.88 8.95
C GLU A 434 -39.71 -34.80 9.73
N CYS A 435 -39.75 -35.31 10.97
CA CYS A 435 -40.96 -35.60 11.74
C CYS A 435 -40.99 -35.05 13.19
N VAL A 436 -40.12 -34.07 13.52
CA VAL A 436 -39.91 -33.13 14.69
C VAL A 436 -40.76 -33.12 15.98
N ASP A 437 -41.76 -33.98 16.15
CA ASP A 437 -42.67 -34.12 17.29
C ASP A 437 -43.11 -35.61 17.41
N THR A 438 -42.21 -36.57 17.19
CA THR A 438 -42.56 -38.00 17.09
C THR A 438 -43.00 -38.56 18.46
N PRO A 439 -44.15 -39.27 18.54
CA PRO A 439 -44.69 -39.71 19.83
C PRO A 439 -43.76 -40.68 20.59
N ALA A 440 -43.17 -40.19 21.69
CA ALA A 440 -42.21 -40.92 22.54
C ALA A 440 -42.64 -42.37 22.84
N GLY A 441 -41.97 -43.32 22.17
CA GLY A 441 -42.21 -44.76 22.26
C GLY A 441 -42.72 -45.44 20.99
N ASP A 442 -43.07 -44.69 19.93
CA ASP A 442 -43.17 -45.23 18.58
C ASP A 442 -41.79 -45.69 18.06
N SER A 443 -41.77 -46.56 17.04
CA SER A 443 -40.54 -47.01 16.39
C SER A 443 -40.35 -46.27 15.07
N VAL A 444 -39.34 -45.42 15.03
CA VAL A 444 -39.04 -44.50 13.92
C VAL A 444 -38.18 -45.15 12.84
N ASP A 445 -38.18 -44.55 11.65
CA ASP A 445 -37.36 -45.02 10.53
C ASP A 445 -35.99 -44.30 10.42
N ALA A 446 -35.52 -44.00 9.21
CA ALA A 446 -34.22 -43.36 8.99
C ALA A 446 -34.27 -41.82 8.94
N VAL A 447 -35.48 -41.23 8.97
CA VAL A 447 -35.73 -39.77 8.96
C VAL A 447 -36.61 -39.31 10.12
N GLY A 448 -36.64 -40.08 11.22
CA GLY A 448 -37.38 -39.76 12.46
C GLY A 448 -38.89 -40.06 12.42
N CYS A 449 -39.43 -40.41 11.26
CA CYS A 449 -40.87 -40.63 11.13
C CYS A 449 -41.34 -41.95 11.73
N GLY A 450 -42.28 -41.87 12.68
CA GLY A 450 -43.01 -42.99 13.22
C GLY A 450 -44.09 -43.50 12.26
N THR A 451 -44.52 -44.77 12.44
CA THR A 451 -45.55 -45.39 11.59
C THR A 451 -46.93 -44.70 11.64
N THR A 452 -47.11 -43.77 12.58
CA THR A 452 -48.33 -42.97 12.77
C THR A 452 -48.34 -41.66 11.98
N GLN A 453 -47.18 -41.20 11.48
CA GLN A 453 -47.00 -39.93 10.74
C GLN A 453 -46.91 -40.13 9.21
N LYS A 454 -46.95 -41.38 8.72
CA LYS A 454 -46.67 -41.69 7.31
C LYS A 454 -47.85 -41.33 6.39
N ASP A 455 -47.50 -40.70 5.27
CA ASP A 455 -48.29 -40.43 4.07
C ASP A 455 -47.60 -41.18 2.89
N ASP A 456 -48.33 -41.71 1.90
CA ASP A 456 -47.79 -42.57 0.83
C ASP A 456 -48.02 -42.05 -0.61
N ASP A 457 -48.98 -41.16 -0.82
CA ASP A 457 -49.21 -40.42 -2.08
C ASP A 457 -49.07 -38.89 -1.95
N GLU A 458 -48.76 -38.40 -0.73
CA GLU A 458 -48.35 -37.03 -0.42
C GLU A 458 -49.48 -36.00 -0.57
N ASP A 459 -50.74 -36.41 -0.31
CA ASP A 459 -51.92 -35.53 -0.39
C ASP A 459 -52.19 -34.70 0.88
N GLY A 460 -51.58 -35.07 2.01
CA GLY A 460 -51.72 -34.43 3.31
C GLY A 460 -52.59 -35.19 4.31
N ILE A 461 -53.20 -36.32 3.93
CA ILE A 461 -53.97 -37.22 4.79
C ILE A 461 -53.18 -38.50 5.03
N MET A 462 -52.47 -38.58 6.17
CA MET A 462 -51.71 -39.76 6.60
C MET A 462 -52.52 -41.07 6.44
N ASN A 463 -51.87 -42.13 5.93
CA ASN A 463 -52.41 -43.47 5.59
C ASN A 463 -53.41 -44.10 6.58
N ALA A 464 -53.39 -43.70 7.85
CA ALA A 464 -54.30 -44.19 8.88
C ALA A 464 -55.72 -43.59 8.79
N TYR A 465 -55.93 -42.56 7.96
CA TYR A 465 -57.14 -41.75 7.89
C TYR A 465 -57.68 -41.51 6.46
N ASP A 466 -56.91 -41.94 5.45
CA ASP A 466 -57.25 -41.81 4.03
C ASP A 466 -58.20 -42.93 3.54
N GLU A 467 -59.11 -42.60 2.61
CA GLU A 467 -60.00 -43.52 1.90
C GLU A 467 -59.69 -43.63 0.38
N CYS A 468 -58.81 -42.80 -0.17
CA CYS A 468 -58.40 -42.72 -1.59
C CYS A 468 -56.86 -42.84 -1.77
N PRO A 469 -56.23 -43.98 -1.46
CA PRO A 469 -54.76 -44.16 -1.32
C PRO A 469 -53.96 -44.23 -2.64
N THR A 470 -54.38 -43.48 -3.65
CA THR A 470 -53.65 -43.22 -4.89
C THR A 470 -53.96 -41.82 -5.45
N THR A 471 -54.18 -40.82 -4.59
CA THR A 471 -54.55 -39.45 -4.98
C THR A 471 -53.56 -38.90 -6.02
N PRO A 472 -54.03 -38.27 -7.12
CA PRO A 472 -53.14 -37.61 -8.06
C PRO A 472 -52.40 -36.43 -7.41
N SER A 473 -51.09 -36.59 -7.17
CA SER A 473 -50.23 -35.59 -6.53
C SER A 473 -50.40 -34.18 -7.12
N GLY A 474 -50.81 -33.24 -6.27
CA GLY A 474 -51.08 -31.84 -6.60
C GLY A 474 -52.57 -31.45 -6.66
N GLU A 475 -53.50 -32.43 -6.61
CA GLU A 475 -54.93 -32.16 -6.44
C GLU A 475 -55.27 -31.70 -5.01
N SER A 476 -56.37 -30.95 -4.83
CA SER A 476 -56.83 -30.55 -3.50
C SER A 476 -57.88 -31.53 -2.97
N VAL A 477 -57.53 -32.23 -1.89
CA VAL A 477 -58.31 -33.32 -1.33
C VAL A 477 -59.36 -32.90 -0.30
N ASN A 478 -60.34 -33.77 -0.10
CA ASN A 478 -61.31 -33.64 0.98
C ASN A 478 -60.78 -34.24 2.30
N ALA A 479 -61.61 -34.25 3.35
CA ALA A 479 -61.21 -34.69 4.70
C ALA A 479 -60.96 -36.21 4.86
N VAL A 480 -61.01 -37.00 3.78
CA VAL A 480 -60.66 -38.44 3.70
C VAL A 480 -59.81 -38.76 2.45
N GLY A 481 -59.03 -37.80 1.93
CA GLY A 481 -58.06 -37.99 0.85
C GLY A 481 -58.58 -37.85 -0.58
N CYS A 482 -59.88 -38.05 -0.84
CA CYS A 482 -60.35 -38.06 -2.24
C CYS A 482 -60.39 -36.67 -2.91
N ALA A 483 -59.90 -36.59 -4.15
CA ALA A 483 -59.90 -35.39 -4.98
C ALA A 483 -61.18 -35.21 -5.83
N LEU A 484 -61.44 -33.98 -6.34
CA LEU A 484 -62.62 -33.69 -7.19
C LEU A 484 -62.65 -34.53 -8.49
N VAL A 485 -61.48 -34.89 -9.03
CA VAL A 485 -61.38 -35.74 -10.24
C VAL A 485 -61.80 -37.20 -10.00
N GLU A 486 -62.02 -37.58 -8.73
CA GLU A 486 -62.43 -38.93 -8.28
C GLU A 486 -63.87 -38.96 -7.74
N LEU A 487 -64.54 -37.80 -7.72
CA LEU A 487 -65.92 -37.64 -7.24
C LEU A 487 -66.90 -37.49 -8.42
N ASP A 488 -68.09 -38.04 -8.24
CA ASP A 488 -69.24 -38.01 -9.14
C ASP A 488 -70.47 -37.82 -8.24
N THR A 489 -70.93 -36.58 -8.12
CA THR A 489 -71.90 -36.15 -7.09
C THR A 489 -73.36 -36.36 -7.51
N ASP A 490 -73.71 -36.19 -8.79
CA ASP A 490 -75.08 -36.33 -9.29
C ASP A 490 -75.37 -37.67 -10.03
N TYR A 491 -74.31 -38.43 -10.35
CA TYR A 491 -74.32 -39.73 -11.02
C TYR A 491 -74.76 -39.72 -12.49
N ASP A 492 -74.67 -38.60 -13.22
CA ASP A 492 -74.90 -38.58 -14.67
C ASP A 492 -73.83 -39.38 -15.46
N GLY A 493 -72.58 -39.38 -14.97
CA GLY A 493 -71.43 -40.09 -15.55
C GLY A 493 -70.18 -39.24 -15.83
N PHE A 494 -70.24 -37.92 -15.64
CA PHE A 494 -69.08 -37.03 -15.58
C PHE A 494 -68.61 -36.89 -14.11
N SER A 495 -67.33 -36.58 -13.88
CA SER A 495 -66.82 -36.29 -12.53
C SER A 495 -66.95 -34.80 -12.22
N ASP A 496 -67.06 -34.46 -10.93
CA ASP A 496 -67.28 -33.08 -10.42
C ASP A 496 -66.25 -32.05 -10.94
N ALA A 497 -65.09 -32.51 -11.43
CA ALA A 497 -64.02 -31.69 -12.01
C ALA A 497 -64.18 -31.40 -13.52
N VAL A 498 -65.11 -32.03 -14.23
CA VAL A 498 -65.31 -31.91 -15.70
C VAL A 498 -66.78 -31.79 -16.14
N ASP A 499 -67.71 -31.66 -15.20
CA ASP A 499 -69.11 -31.36 -15.46
C ASP A 499 -69.36 -29.84 -15.39
N ASP A 500 -69.75 -29.25 -16.51
CA ASP A 500 -70.10 -27.82 -16.60
C ASP A 500 -71.52 -27.53 -16.03
N CYS A 501 -72.31 -28.57 -15.72
CA CYS A 501 -73.72 -28.49 -15.33
C CYS A 501 -74.10 -29.37 -14.09
N PRO A 502 -73.49 -29.14 -12.90
CA PRO A 502 -73.53 -30.00 -11.69
C PRO A 502 -74.86 -30.10 -10.91
N GLU A 503 -76.01 -29.94 -11.57
CA GLU A 503 -77.33 -30.36 -11.08
C GLU A 503 -78.13 -31.06 -12.20
N THR A 504 -77.45 -31.83 -13.06
CA THR A 504 -78.08 -32.56 -14.15
C THR A 504 -79.01 -33.66 -13.62
N SER A 505 -80.18 -33.79 -14.22
CA SER A 505 -81.17 -34.77 -13.74
C SER A 505 -80.83 -36.17 -14.20
N TYR A 506 -80.18 -36.97 -13.34
CA TYR A 506 -79.80 -38.39 -13.52
C TYR A 506 -80.57 -39.12 -14.66
N GLY A 507 -79.88 -39.39 -15.77
CA GLY A 507 -80.42 -40.08 -16.93
C GLY A 507 -81.13 -39.19 -17.98
N VAL A 508 -80.99 -37.87 -17.89
CA VAL A 508 -81.09 -36.95 -19.05
C VAL A 508 -79.99 -37.29 -20.07
N ILE A 509 -80.15 -36.84 -21.32
CA ILE A 509 -79.09 -36.92 -22.33
C ILE A 509 -78.35 -35.59 -22.30
N THR A 510 -77.11 -35.63 -21.84
CA THR A 510 -76.17 -34.51 -21.84
C THR A 510 -75.38 -34.44 -23.14
N ASP A 511 -74.73 -33.30 -23.37
CA ASP A 511 -73.67 -33.14 -24.36
C ASP A 511 -72.31 -33.62 -23.82
N ASP A 512 -71.22 -33.34 -24.54
CA ASP A 512 -69.85 -33.73 -24.12
C ASP A 512 -69.32 -32.89 -22.92
N SER A 513 -70.14 -32.00 -22.34
CA SER A 513 -69.83 -31.11 -21.20
C SER A 513 -70.72 -31.34 -19.95
N GLY A 514 -71.62 -32.33 -19.98
CA GLY A 514 -72.58 -32.59 -18.88
C GLY A 514 -73.86 -31.72 -18.91
N CYS A 515 -74.05 -30.91 -19.96
CA CYS A 515 -75.15 -29.94 -20.04
C CYS A 515 -76.33 -30.41 -20.91
N ALA A 516 -77.53 -29.86 -20.64
CA ALA A 516 -78.73 -30.05 -21.46
C ALA A 516 -79.08 -28.80 -22.30
N ASP A 517 -79.82 -28.99 -23.40
CA ASP A 517 -80.18 -27.95 -24.39
C ASP A 517 -80.69 -26.63 -23.76
N GLU A 518 -81.50 -26.70 -22.69
CA GLU A 518 -82.11 -25.53 -22.03
C GLU A 518 -81.18 -24.76 -21.05
N GLN A 519 -79.88 -25.07 -21.00
CA GLN A 519 -78.89 -24.41 -20.11
C GLN A 519 -77.91 -23.48 -20.87
N LEU A 520 -78.02 -23.39 -22.19
CA LEU A 520 -77.12 -22.64 -23.08
C LEU A 520 -77.53 -21.16 -23.26
N ASP A 521 -76.59 -20.33 -23.71
CA ASP A 521 -76.79 -18.93 -24.16
C ASP A 521 -76.75 -18.89 -25.70
N GLY A 522 -77.86 -18.44 -26.31
CA GLY A 522 -78.08 -18.49 -27.76
C GLY A 522 -77.72 -17.23 -28.54
N ASP A 523 -77.39 -16.11 -27.91
CA ASP A 523 -77.02 -14.85 -28.60
C ASP A 523 -75.74 -14.14 -28.11
N GLU A 524 -75.05 -14.78 -27.15
CA GLU A 524 -73.71 -14.47 -26.64
C GLU A 524 -73.63 -13.17 -25.80
N ASP A 525 -74.72 -12.80 -25.11
CA ASP A 525 -74.76 -11.59 -24.27
C ASP A 525 -74.59 -11.81 -22.75
N GLY A 526 -74.56 -13.07 -22.31
CA GLY A 526 -74.27 -13.47 -20.93
C GLY A 526 -75.48 -13.95 -20.13
N PHE A 527 -76.66 -14.05 -20.75
CA PHE A 527 -77.86 -14.63 -20.15
C PHE A 527 -78.26 -15.90 -20.92
N ASN A 528 -78.49 -17.02 -20.21
CA ASN A 528 -78.95 -18.26 -20.85
C ASN A 528 -80.38 -18.11 -21.43
N ASP A 529 -80.72 -18.94 -22.42
CA ASP A 529 -82.00 -18.93 -23.16
C ASP A 529 -83.26 -19.06 -22.27
N ARG A 530 -83.11 -19.53 -21.03
CA ARG A 530 -84.19 -19.64 -20.03
C ARG A 530 -84.42 -18.35 -19.25
N ASP A 531 -83.38 -17.54 -19.06
CA ASP A 531 -83.35 -16.43 -18.12
C ASP A 531 -83.25 -15.03 -18.78
N ASP A 532 -82.94 -14.95 -20.09
CA ASP A 532 -82.84 -13.67 -20.84
C ASP A 532 -84.20 -13.01 -21.22
N LEU A 533 -84.16 -11.69 -21.45
CA LEU A 533 -85.27 -10.82 -21.86
C LEU A 533 -85.25 -10.38 -23.34
N CYS A 534 -84.13 -10.48 -24.04
CA CYS A 534 -83.90 -10.01 -25.41
C CYS A 534 -83.22 -11.09 -26.33
N PRO A 535 -83.64 -12.38 -26.37
CA PRO A 535 -82.74 -13.53 -26.66
C PRO A 535 -82.48 -13.75 -28.17
N SER A 536 -81.90 -12.73 -28.80
CA SER A 536 -81.60 -12.56 -30.23
C SER A 536 -81.14 -11.13 -30.58
N THR A 537 -80.97 -10.23 -29.61
CA THR A 537 -80.45 -8.85 -29.76
C THR A 537 -79.74 -8.35 -28.48
N SER A 538 -78.67 -9.04 -28.10
CA SER A 538 -77.61 -8.69 -27.12
C SER A 538 -77.58 -7.26 -26.56
N GLY A 539 -77.50 -7.14 -25.23
CA GLY A 539 -77.23 -5.87 -24.56
C GLY A 539 -77.05 -5.91 -23.03
N GLU A 540 -76.27 -4.96 -22.50
CA GLU A 540 -75.80 -4.96 -21.11
C GLU A 540 -76.90 -4.87 -20.02
N SER A 541 -78.05 -4.22 -20.31
CA SER A 541 -79.08 -3.95 -19.30
C SER A 541 -80.14 -5.06 -19.22
N GLY A 542 -79.71 -6.29 -18.91
CA GLY A 542 -80.57 -7.47 -18.92
C GLY A 542 -81.10 -7.75 -20.33
N GLY A 543 -80.18 -7.80 -21.29
CA GLY A 543 -80.46 -8.12 -22.68
C GLY A 543 -80.45 -6.96 -23.68
N CYS A 544 -80.41 -5.68 -23.25
CA CYS A 544 -80.72 -4.55 -24.16
C CYS A 544 -79.95 -3.19 -23.87
N PRO A 545 -79.89 -2.16 -24.79
CA PRO A 545 -78.86 -1.04 -24.81
C PRO A 545 -79.25 0.41 -24.33
N THR A 546 -78.35 1.43 -24.46
CA THR A 546 -78.32 2.72 -23.66
C THR A 546 -77.73 4.01 -24.37
N LEU A 547 -78.09 5.26 -23.95
CA LEU A 547 -77.65 6.58 -24.56
C LEU A 547 -77.36 7.76 -23.55
N THR A 548 -76.49 8.74 -23.88
CA THR A 548 -76.09 9.90 -23.01
C THR A 548 -75.62 11.20 -23.74
N LEU A 549 -75.80 12.39 -23.12
CA LEU A 549 -75.41 13.73 -23.63
C LEU A 549 -74.84 14.68 -22.53
N GLU A 550 -73.86 15.55 -22.85
CA GLU A 550 -73.23 16.52 -21.90
C GLU A 550 -72.84 17.90 -22.53
N VAL A 551 -72.91 19.01 -21.77
CA VAL A 551 -72.55 20.39 -22.23
C VAL A 551 -71.66 21.16 -21.24
N ILE A 552 -70.69 21.95 -21.72
CA ILE A 552 -69.62 22.61 -20.95
C ILE A 552 -69.45 24.11 -21.32
N SER A 553 -69.17 24.99 -20.35
CA SER A 553 -68.85 26.43 -20.56
C SER A 553 -67.56 26.91 -19.86
N PRO A 554 -66.96 28.07 -20.23
CA PRO A 554 -65.80 28.65 -19.54
C PRO A 554 -66.23 29.45 -18.32
N GLY A 555 -65.67 29.15 -17.16
CA GLY A 555 -66.02 29.80 -15.89
C GLY A 555 -65.18 31.04 -15.60
N HIS A 556 -65.83 32.20 -15.50
CA HIS A 556 -65.34 33.46 -14.94
C HIS A 556 -66.46 34.12 -14.10
N GLY A 557 -66.10 35.04 -13.19
CA GLY A 557 -67.08 35.71 -12.32
C GLY A 557 -68.10 36.55 -13.10
N SER A 558 -69.34 36.59 -12.62
CA SER A 558 -70.56 37.06 -13.32
C SER A 558 -70.41 38.37 -14.11
N GLN A 559 -69.66 39.35 -13.59
CA GLN A 559 -69.53 40.67 -14.21
C GLN A 559 -68.48 40.77 -15.34
N HIS A 560 -67.69 39.72 -15.59
CA HIS A 560 -66.65 39.72 -16.64
C HIS A 560 -67.11 39.27 -18.02
N TYR A 561 -68.24 38.57 -18.15
CA TYR A 561 -68.76 38.12 -19.44
C TYR A 561 -69.34 39.24 -20.31
N LEU A 562 -69.75 40.34 -19.68
CA LEU A 562 -70.59 41.37 -20.27
C LEU A 562 -69.77 42.28 -21.21
N GLY A 563 -69.84 41.99 -22.52
CA GLY A 563 -69.03 42.61 -23.56
C GLY A 563 -67.89 41.72 -24.08
N SER A 564 -67.86 40.44 -23.69
CA SER A 564 -66.77 39.49 -24.00
C SER A 564 -67.25 38.28 -24.82
N ASN A 565 -66.30 37.60 -25.46
CA ASN A 565 -66.55 36.32 -26.15
C ASN A 565 -66.48 35.15 -25.15
N ILE A 566 -67.31 34.12 -25.36
CA ILE A 566 -67.40 32.89 -24.56
C ILE A 566 -67.42 31.68 -25.51
N THR A 567 -66.74 30.59 -25.19
CA THR A 567 -66.68 29.34 -25.99
C THR A 567 -67.26 28.15 -25.23
N PHE A 568 -68.30 27.50 -25.75
CA PHE A 568 -68.91 26.31 -25.16
C PHE A 568 -68.39 25.02 -25.83
N GLN A 569 -68.51 23.88 -25.14
CA GLN A 569 -68.29 22.53 -25.70
C GLN A 569 -69.51 21.64 -25.45
N ILE A 570 -69.75 20.63 -26.29
CA ILE A 570 -70.82 19.62 -26.15
C ILE A 570 -70.27 18.23 -26.47
N LEU A 571 -70.57 17.23 -25.64
CA LEU A 571 -70.18 15.82 -25.78
C LEU A 571 -71.43 14.92 -25.96
N ILE A 572 -71.30 13.89 -26.79
CA ILE A 572 -72.36 12.91 -27.12
C ILE A 572 -71.80 11.50 -26.99
N GLN A 573 -72.56 10.54 -26.40
CA GLN A 573 -72.16 9.13 -26.26
C GLN A 573 -73.35 8.17 -26.29
N CYS A 574 -73.32 7.16 -27.17
CA CYS A 574 -74.24 6.01 -27.19
C CYS A 574 -73.47 4.68 -27.05
N SER A 575 -74.02 3.67 -26.39
CA SER A 575 -73.35 2.35 -26.24
C SER A 575 -73.32 1.58 -27.56
N SER A 576 -74.45 1.49 -28.26
CA SER A 576 -74.61 0.67 -29.47
C SER A 576 -74.72 1.49 -30.77
N ASN A 577 -73.62 2.16 -31.16
CA ASN A 577 -73.33 2.63 -32.53
C ASN A 577 -74.42 3.52 -33.21
N CYS A 578 -74.97 4.48 -32.45
CA CYS A 578 -76.12 5.30 -32.81
C CYS A 578 -75.78 6.49 -33.75
N SER A 579 -76.67 6.81 -34.71
CA SER A 579 -76.53 7.93 -35.67
C SER A 579 -77.61 9.00 -35.42
N MET A 580 -77.21 10.27 -35.36
CA MET A 580 -78.06 11.38 -34.87
C MET A 580 -77.92 12.67 -35.71
N GLN A 581 -78.92 13.54 -35.68
CA GLN A 581 -78.83 14.95 -36.11
C GLN A 581 -79.21 15.90 -34.96
N LEU A 582 -78.55 17.07 -34.87
CA LEU A 582 -78.69 18.04 -33.78
C LEU A 582 -78.98 19.46 -34.31
N THR A 583 -80.21 19.93 -34.08
CA THR A 583 -80.85 20.91 -35.00
C THR A 583 -80.78 22.38 -34.56
N GLN A 584 -80.60 22.66 -33.27
CA GLN A 584 -80.32 23.99 -32.70
C GLN A 584 -79.56 23.81 -31.37
N ILE A 585 -78.85 24.84 -30.91
CA ILE A 585 -77.99 24.74 -29.71
C ILE A 585 -78.15 25.93 -28.74
N ALA A 586 -78.15 27.19 -29.20
CA ALA A 586 -78.17 28.35 -28.27
C ALA A 586 -78.70 29.67 -28.87
N ARG A 587 -79.19 30.57 -27.99
CA ARG A 587 -79.56 31.95 -28.30
C ARG A 587 -79.21 32.96 -27.20
N VAL A 588 -78.56 34.07 -27.58
CA VAL A 588 -78.38 35.26 -26.73
C VAL A 588 -78.88 36.48 -27.49
N GLY A 589 -80.00 37.05 -27.05
CA GLY A 589 -80.67 38.12 -27.79
C GLY A 589 -81.01 37.71 -29.22
N ASN A 590 -80.41 38.39 -30.20
CA ASN A 590 -80.59 38.12 -31.63
C ASN A 590 -79.43 37.31 -32.26
N PHE A 591 -78.53 36.73 -31.47
CA PHE A 591 -77.46 35.85 -31.97
C PHE A 591 -77.83 34.37 -31.78
N SER A 592 -77.46 33.53 -32.76
CA SER A 592 -77.79 32.11 -32.81
C SER A 592 -76.61 31.27 -33.33
N ALA A 593 -76.49 30.03 -32.83
CA ALA A 593 -75.49 29.05 -33.25
C ALA A 593 -75.75 28.45 -34.65
N PRO A 594 -74.74 27.84 -35.31
CA PRO A 594 -74.94 26.97 -36.46
C PRO A 594 -75.57 25.62 -36.07
N VAL A 595 -76.00 24.86 -37.08
CA VAL A 595 -76.56 23.50 -36.97
C VAL A 595 -75.44 22.45 -37.07
N ILE A 596 -75.61 21.27 -36.44
CA ILE A 596 -74.69 20.13 -36.60
C ILE A 596 -75.46 18.95 -37.21
N GLU A 597 -75.27 18.74 -38.51
CA GLU A 597 -75.75 17.57 -39.23
C GLU A 597 -74.80 16.38 -39.01
N ASP A 598 -75.35 15.18 -38.96
CA ASP A 598 -74.66 13.88 -38.81
C ASP A 598 -73.69 13.79 -37.61
N ALA A 599 -74.25 13.99 -36.41
CA ALA A 599 -73.55 13.88 -35.14
C ALA A 599 -73.30 12.40 -34.74
N SER A 600 -72.16 12.18 -34.10
CA SER A 600 -71.71 10.87 -33.59
C SER A 600 -70.98 11.06 -32.24
N ASN A 601 -70.54 9.97 -31.59
CA ASN A 601 -69.88 10.04 -30.29
C ASN A 601 -68.61 10.93 -30.37
N GLY A 602 -68.61 12.09 -29.70
CA GLY A 602 -67.52 13.08 -29.81
C GLY A 602 -67.86 14.45 -29.23
N THR A 603 -66.88 15.37 -29.28
CA THR A 603 -66.97 16.71 -28.67
C THR A 603 -66.93 17.84 -29.71
N TYR A 604 -67.81 18.84 -29.55
CA TYR A 604 -68.04 19.95 -30.49
C TYR A 604 -67.93 21.32 -29.80
N GLU A 605 -67.17 22.28 -30.35
CA GLU A 605 -66.96 23.62 -29.76
C GLU A 605 -67.71 24.77 -30.49
N TRP A 606 -68.09 25.83 -29.76
CA TRP A 606 -68.70 27.03 -30.36
C TRP A 606 -68.47 28.33 -29.57
N THR A 607 -68.03 29.41 -30.24
CA THR A 607 -67.75 30.74 -29.63
C THR A 607 -68.79 31.81 -30.00
N MET A 608 -69.23 32.63 -29.04
CA MET A 608 -70.10 33.79 -29.27
C MET A 608 -69.76 35.03 -28.42
N LEU A 609 -70.16 36.23 -28.87
CA LEU A 609 -70.09 37.48 -28.10
C LEU A 609 -71.34 37.65 -27.22
N VAL A 610 -71.15 37.99 -25.93
CA VAL A 610 -72.24 38.36 -25.02
C VAL A 610 -72.34 39.90 -24.90
N PRO A 611 -73.47 40.53 -25.31
CA PRO A 611 -73.69 41.97 -25.14
C PRO A 611 -73.61 42.42 -23.68
N SER A 612 -73.07 43.61 -23.42
CA SER A 612 -72.75 44.08 -22.06
C SER A 612 -73.96 44.48 -21.20
N ASP A 613 -75.14 44.55 -21.81
CA ASP A 613 -76.44 44.78 -21.19
C ASP A 613 -77.25 43.49 -20.92
N SER A 614 -76.72 42.32 -21.29
CA SER A 614 -77.35 41.01 -21.05
C SER A 614 -77.59 40.72 -19.56
N GLN A 615 -78.65 39.96 -19.26
CA GLN A 615 -78.99 39.51 -17.91
C GLN A 615 -78.92 37.99 -17.73
N TYR A 616 -79.18 37.23 -18.79
CA TYR A 616 -79.12 35.77 -18.83
C TYR A 616 -78.87 35.27 -20.26
N MET A 617 -78.55 33.99 -20.39
CA MET A 617 -78.39 33.23 -21.63
C MET A 617 -79.39 32.06 -21.66
N ARG A 618 -79.91 31.71 -22.84
CA ARG A 618 -80.76 30.53 -23.03
C ARG A 618 -80.16 29.60 -24.09
N ILE A 619 -80.28 28.31 -23.81
CA ILE A 619 -79.76 27.19 -24.56
C ILE A 619 -80.94 26.24 -24.82
N ASP A 620 -81.06 25.76 -26.06
CA ASP A 620 -82.18 24.96 -26.54
C ASP A 620 -81.64 23.96 -27.56
N TRP A 621 -81.93 22.66 -27.40
CA TRP A 621 -81.48 21.65 -28.35
C TRP A 621 -82.55 20.59 -28.67
N ASP A 622 -82.54 20.18 -29.95
CA ASP A 622 -83.42 19.19 -30.56
C ASP A 622 -82.57 18.12 -31.25
N LEU A 623 -82.60 16.89 -30.73
CA LEU A 623 -81.93 15.71 -31.27
C LEU A 623 -82.93 14.84 -32.04
N THR A 624 -82.55 14.26 -33.18
CA THR A 624 -83.35 13.22 -33.88
C THR A 624 -82.45 12.06 -34.28
N LEU A 625 -82.87 10.82 -34.01
CA LEU A 625 -82.16 9.60 -34.43
C LEU A 625 -82.44 9.30 -35.91
N THR A 626 -81.39 9.10 -36.71
CA THR A 626 -81.51 8.94 -38.18
C THR A 626 -82.18 7.63 -38.60
N SER A 627 -82.32 6.68 -37.67
CA SER A 627 -82.90 5.35 -37.89
C SER A 627 -84.44 5.28 -37.80
N GLY A 628 -85.12 6.26 -37.20
CA GLY A 628 -86.59 6.31 -37.23
C GLY A 628 -87.25 7.20 -36.17
N GLU A 629 -87.82 8.33 -36.62
CA GLU A 629 -88.85 9.21 -36.03
C GLU A 629 -88.81 9.63 -34.53
N VAL A 630 -87.89 9.14 -33.70
CA VAL A 630 -87.70 9.59 -32.31
C VAL A 630 -86.93 10.90 -32.29
N SER A 631 -87.57 11.97 -31.80
CA SER A 631 -86.96 13.28 -31.55
C SER A 631 -87.09 13.70 -30.08
N VAL A 632 -86.00 14.20 -29.50
CA VAL A 632 -85.91 14.58 -28.08
C VAL A 632 -85.46 16.04 -27.98
N SER A 633 -86.21 16.84 -27.21
CA SER A 633 -86.06 18.30 -27.11
C SER A 633 -85.97 18.76 -25.66
N THR A 634 -85.05 19.67 -25.32
CA THR A 634 -85.02 20.30 -23.99
C THR A 634 -84.29 21.67 -23.97
N THR A 635 -84.40 22.39 -22.84
CA THR A 635 -84.01 23.80 -22.65
C THR A 635 -83.21 23.98 -21.36
N HIS A 636 -82.19 24.83 -21.40
CA HIS A 636 -81.40 25.26 -20.23
C HIS A 636 -81.23 26.80 -20.20
N ILE A 637 -81.13 27.42 -19.01
CA ILE A 637 -81.05 28.88 -18.83
C ILE A 637 -80.01 29.23 -17.76
N MET A 638 -79.11 30.17 -18.08
CA MET A 638 -77.97 30.57 -17.23
C MET A 638 -78.02 32.08 -16.93
N MET A 639 -78.02 32.47 -15.65
CA MET A 639 -78.01 33.88 -15.22
C MET A 639 -76.61 34.50 -15.30
N LEU A 640 -76.53 35.83 -15.50
CA LEU A 640 -75.26 36.55 -15.72
C LEU A 640 -74.97 37.69 -14.73
N ARG A 641 -75.72 37.82 -13.62
CA ARG A 641 -75.44 38.78 -12.51
C ARG A 641 -75.95 38.25 -11.17
N ASP A 642 -75.21 38.51 -10.09
CA ASP A 642 -75.45 37.91 -8.77
C ASP A 642 -76.42 38.69 -7.86
N ALA A 643 -76.90 38.03 -6.80
CA ALA A 643 -77.81 38.54 -5.77
C ALA A 643 -77.19 38.42 -4.35
N PRO A 644 -77.65 39.19 -3.34
CA PRO A 644 -77.03 39.20 -2.00
C PRO A 644 -77.39 38.00 -1.12
N VAL A 645 -76.44 37.58 -0.28
CA VAL A 645 -76.45 36.34 0.53
C VAL A 645 -76.98 36.57 1.96
N VAL A 646 -77.52 35.52 2.58
CA VAL A 646 -77.96 35.42 3.99
C VAL A 646 -77.42 34.11 4.61
N ASP A 647 -77.34 34.05 5.94
CA ASP A 647 -76.62 33.07 6.77
C ASP A 647 -77.55 32.52 7.88
N ASP A 648 -77.56 31.19 8.13
CA ASP A 648 -78.08 30.54 9.36
C ASP A 648 -77.64 29.05 9.49
N THR A 649 -78.12 28.35 10.55
CA THR A 649 -77.44 27.25 11.27
C THR A 649 -78.39 26.10 11.73
N THR A 650 -77.89 25.13 12.54
CA THR A 650 -78.64 24.06 13.32
C THR A 650 -79.30 22.92 12.49
N GLU A 651 -79.71 21.73 12.99
CA GLU A 651 -79.56 20.84 14.19
C GLU A 651 -80.23 19.47 13.78
N ASP A 652 -80.01 18.24 14.30
CA ASP A 652 -79.01 17.55 15.15
C ASP A 652 -79.35 16.00 15.13
N ASP A 653 -78.86 15.21 16.11
CA ASP A 653 -79.47 14.00 16.73
C ASP A 653 -78.84 12.56 16.54
N THR A 654 -79.17 11.66 17.48
CA THR A 654 -78.29 10.64 18.12
C THR A 654 -78.63 9.15 17.87
N ALA A 655 -77.67 8.24 18.17
CA ALA A 655 -77.91 6.81 18.49
C ALA A 655 -76.74 6.17 19.30
N SER A 656 -77.00 5.08 20.06
CA SER A 656 -76.09 4.37 21.00
C SER A 656 -75.59 3.00 20.44
N THR A 657 -74.55 2.31 20.95
CA THR A 657 -74.31 1.81 22.34
C THR A 657 -72.87 1.37 22.65
N ASP A 658 -72.44 1.66 23.88
CA ASP A 658 -71.79 0.82 24.92
C ASP A 658 -70.64 -0.19 24.63
N GLU A 659 -69.55 0.01 25.40
CA GLU A 659 -68.71 -0.97 26.15
C GLU A 659 -67.89 -2.08 25.43
N ALA A 660 -66.66 -2.44 25.86
CA ALA A 660 -65.74 -1.85 26.85
C ALA A 660 -64.29 -2.39 26.68
N ASP A 661 -63.29 -1.73 27.31
CA ASP A 661 -61.90 -2.20 27.41
C ASP A 661 -61.72 -3.48 28.25
N ALA A 662 -60.66 -4.27 27.98
CA ALA A 662 -59.54 -4.46 28.94
C ALA A 662 -58.41 -5.39 28.43
N LYS A 663 -57.19 -5.18 28.96
CA LYS A 663 -56.00 -6.03 28.78
C LYS A 663 -55.82 -7.03 29.94
N SER A 664 -55.29 -8.22 29.66
CA SER A 664 -54.46 -9.07 30.56
C SER A 664 -53.86 -10.20 29.72
N SER A 665 -52.56 -10.38 29.48
CA SER A 665 -51.40 -10.64 30.36
C SER A 665 -51.43 -11.97 31.14
N SER A 666 -50.49 -12.87 30.76
CA SER A 666 -49.70 -13.83 31.59
C SER A 666 -50.37 -14.80 32.58
N GLY A 667 -49.98 -16.09 32.53
CA GLY A 667 -49.90 -16.95 33.74
C GLY A 667 -50.38 -18.40 33.62
N ASP A 668 -49.47 -19.31 33.24
CA ASP A 668 -49.24 -20.70 33.68
C ASP A 668 -50.37 -21.75 33.92
N LEU A 669 -50.11 -22.94 33.34
CA LEU A 669 -50.54 -24.33 33.61
C LEU A 669 -51.66 -24.66 34.63
N VAL A 670 -52.49 -25.69 34.31
CA VAL A 670 -52.39 -27.07 34.88
C VAL A 670 -53.51 -28.03 34.38
N ASN A 671 -53.08 -29.09 33.66
CA ASN A 671 -53.67 -30.44 33.49
C ASN A 671 -55.06 -30.65 32.80
N SER A 672 -55.20 -31.79 32.12
CA SER A 672 -56.23 -32.09 31.10
C SER A 672 -57.00 -33.38 31.39
N ASN A 673 -58.25 -33.27 31.87
CA ASN A 673 -59.15 -34.42 32.07
C ASN A 673 -60.67 -34.08 32.08
N VAL A 674 -61.06 -32.92 31.54
CA VAL A 674 -62.46 -32.41 31.60
C VAL A 674 -63.11 -32.25 30.21
N ILE A 675 -62.32 -32.09 29.14
CA ILE A 675 -62.78 -31.65 27.82
C ILE A 675 -63.60 -32.73 27.07
N ALA A 676 -63.18 -33.99 27.13
CA ALA A 676 -63.70 -35.07 26.28
C ALA A 676 -65.21 -35.38 26.42
N VAL A 677 -65.85 -34.97 27.52
CA VAL A 677 -67.26 -35.31 27.81
C VAL A 677 -68.26 -34.41 27.08
N PHE A 678 -67.87 -33.20 26.66
CA PHE A 678 -68.82 -32.20 26.12
C PHE A 678 -69.06 -32.30 24.60
N LEU A 679 -68.05 -32.72 23.81
CA LEU A 679 -68.12 -32.75 22.34
C LEU A 679 -69.22 -33.67 21.79
N LEU A 680 -69.41 -34.84 22.41
CA LEU A 680 -70.23 -35.94 21.88
C LEU A 680 -71.75 -35.64 21.85
N ILE A 681 -72.19 -34.54 22.47
CA ILE A 681 -73.62 -34.16 22.54
C ILE A 681 -74.03 -33.21 21.39
N ALA A 682 -73.09 -32.45 20.81
CA ALA A 682 -73.42 -31.36 19.88
C ALA A 682 -73.81 -31.84 18.47
N ILE A 683 -73.11 -32.86 17.94
CA ILE A 683 -73.17 -33.26 16.52
C ILE A 683 -74.58 -33.72 16.09
N LEU A 684 -75.31 -34.36 17.00
CA LEU A 684 -76.59 -35.04 16.68
C LEU A 684 -77.76 -34.08 16.37
N ALA A 685 -77.59 -32.76 16.55
CA ALA A 685 -78.64 -31.77 16.38
C ALA A 685 -78.76 -31.18 14.96
N ILE A 686 -77.66 -31.17 14.19
CA ILE A 686 -77.54 -30.34 12.97
C ILE A 686 -78.24 -30.96 11.76
N LEU A 687 -78.12 -32.27 11.57
CA LEU A 687 -78.56 -33.00 10.36
C LEU A 687 -80.08 -32.94 10.07
N VAL A 688 -80.90 -32.49 11.01
CA VAL A 688 -82.37 -32.42 10.86
C VAL A 688 -82.84 -31.19 10.08
N ALA A 689 -81.98 -30.18 9.88
CA ALA A 689 -82.40 -28.85 9.43
C ALA A 689 -82.58 -28.65 7.91
N LEU A 690 -81.80 -29.34 7.06
CA LEU A 690 -81.48 -28.86 5.71
C LEU A 690 -82.51 -29.18 4.60
N TYR A 691 -83.43 -30.12 4.79
CA TYR A 691 -84.15 -30.80 3.69
C TYR A 691 -85.33 -30.01 3.01
N ARG A 692 -85.32 -28.66 2.88
CA ARG A 692 -86.47 -27.90 2.30
C ARG A 692 -86.18 -26.49 1.70
N GLN A 693 -86.45 -26.27 0.38
CA GLN A 693 -87.14 -25.11 -0.30
C GLN A 693 -86.51 -24.57 -1.62
N GLN A 694 -87.30 -24.31 -2.69
CA GLN A 694 -87.05 -23.33 -3.82
C GLN A 694 -88.31 -23.05 -4.73
N PRO A 695 -88.51 -21.85 -5.35
CA PRO A 695 -89.56 -21.53 -6.38
C PRO A 695 -89.22 -20.49 -7.55
N PRO A 696 -90.07 -20.27 -8.60
CA PRO A 696 -89.73 -19.57 -9.91
C PRO A 696 -90.39 -18.18 -10.30
N ALA A 697 -90.22 -17.70 -11.58
CA ALA A 697 -90.20 -16.27 -12.08
C ALA A 697 -91.35 -15.68 -13.03
N LYS A 698 -91.06 -14.67 -13.93
CA LYS A 698 -92.00 -13.63 -14.52
C LYS A 698 -91.65 -13.02 -15.94
N PRO A 699 -92.50 -12.16 -16.60
CA PRO A 699 -92.40 -11.70 -18.04
C PRO A 699 -92.19 -10.16 -18.37
N LEU A 700 -92.22 -9.80 -19.68
CA LEU A 700 -91.55 -8.68 -20.43
C LEU A 700 -92.29 -7.31 -20.74
N LEU A 701 -91.56 -6.34 -21.32
CA LEU A 701 -91.90 -4.90 -21.63
C LEU A 701 -91.72 -4.45 -23.12
N SER A 702 -91.90 -3.16 -23.46
CA SER A 702 -91.92 -2.61 -24.85
C SER A 702 -90.84 -1.55 -25.21
N GLU A 703 -90.58 -1.35 -26.52
CA GLU A 703 -89.42 -0.61 -27.06
C GLU A 703 -89.30 0.88 -26.69
N GLU A 704 -90.38 1.67 -26.76
CA GLU A 704 -90.30 3.12 -26.43
C GLU A 704 -90.03 3.33 -24.93
N GLU A 705 -90.52 2.40 -24.10
CA GLU A 705 -90.28 2.37 -22.65
C GLU A 705 -88.82 1.99 -22.34
N LYS A 706 -88.27 0.97 -23.03
CA LYS A 706 -86.86 0.54 -22.89
C LYS A 706 -85.87 1.69 -23.06
N TRP A 707 -86.04 2.56 -24.07
CA TRP A 707 -85.09 3.65 -24.34
C TRP A 707 -85.28 4.88 -23.45
N MET A 708 -86.51 5.20 -23.02
CA MET A 708 -86.74 6.37 -22.15
C MET A 708 -86.25 6.18 -20.71
N GLU A 709 -86.27 4.96 -20.16
CA GLU A 709 -85.67 4.70 -18.84
C GLU A 709 -84.12 4.75 -18.88
N GLN A 710 -83.51 4.73 -20.07
CA GLN A 710 -82.07 4.50 -20.29
C GLN A 710 -81.33 5.69 -20.97
N THR A 711 -81.83 6.92 -20.80
CA THR A 711 -81.25 8.14 -21.43
C THR A 711 -80.88 9.21 -20.40
N THR A 712 -79.61 9.67 -20.37
CA THR A 712 -79.09 10.64 -19.37
C THR A 712 -78.56 11.94 -19.99
N LEU A 713 -78.69 13.07 -19.27
CA LEU A 713 -78.28 14.42 -19.69
C LEU A 713 -77.45 15.14 -18.61
N VAL A 714 -76.41 15.88 -19.00
CA VAL A 714 -75.44 16.51 -18.09
C VAL A 714 -75.04 17.94 -18.51
N THR A 715 -74.69 18.80 -17.54
CA THR A 715 -74.14 20.15 -17.75
C THR A 715 -72.91 20.43 -16.89
N ARG A 716 -72.02 21.33 -17.33
CA ARG A 716 -70.83 21.80 -16.61
C ARG A 716 -70.53 23.27 -16.91
N THR A 717 -69.90 23.96 -15.95
CA THR A 717 -69.26 25.25 -16.16
C THR A 717 -67.79 25.19 -15.70
N GLY A 718 -66.93 26.08 -16.17
CA GLY A 718 -65.51 26.08 -15.83
C GLY A 718 -65.17 26.52 -14.40
N LEU A 719 -66.17 26.65 -13.51
CA LEU A 719 -66.00 26.76 -12.06
C LEU A 719 -66.56 25.54 -11.30
N GLY A 720 -67.25 24.61 -11.97
CA GLY A 720 -67.86 23.43 -11.36
C GLY A 720 -68.77 22.66 -12.33
N SER A 721 -68.78 21.33 -12.20
CA SER A 721 -69.65 20.44 -12.99
C SER A 721 -71.02 20.27 -12.31
N GLU A 722 -71.99 21.10 -12.68
CA GLU A 722 -73.37 20.98 -12.19
C GLU A 722 -74.18 19.99 -13.03
N VAL A 723 -74.05 18.71 -12.68
CA VAL A 723 -74.74 17.58 -13.31
C VAL A 723 -76.25 17.60 -12.97
N PHE A 724 -77.06 18.29 -13.78
CA PHE A 724 -78.52 18.32 -13.63
C PHE A 724 -79.19 17.10 -14.26
N GLY A 725 -78.94 15.92 -13.68
CA GLY A 725 -79.45 14.62 -14.11
C GLY A 725 -80.77 14.16 -13.46
N ASP A 726 -81.84 14.95 -13.55
CA ASP A 726 -83.23 14.45 -13.53
C ASP A 726 -84.16 15.50 -14.19
N GLY A 727 -85.06 15.05 -15.06
CA GLY A 727 -85.96 15.87 -15.89
C GLY A 727 -87.16 16.48 -15.13
N ARG A 728 -86.96 16.98 -13.91
CA ARG A 728 -88.03 17.59 -13.09
C ARG A 728 -87.83 19.10 -12.93
N ASN A 729 -88.79 19.87 -13.45
CA ASN A 729 -88.85 21.32 -13.26
C ASN A 729 -88.80 21.74 -11.78
N PRO A 730 -87.87 22.62 -11.38
CA PRO A 730 -88.08 23.56 -10.29
C PRO A 730 -89.15 24.62 -10.69
N PRO A 731 -89.82 25.27 -9.72
CA PRO A 731 -90.90 26.25 -9.96
C PRO A 731 -90.42 27.67 -10.32
#